data_AF-S3C7J6-F1
#
_entry.id   AF-S3C7J6-F1
#
_cell.length_a   1.000
_cell.length_b   1.000
_cell.length_c   1.000
_cell.angle_alpha   90.00
_cell.angle_beta   90.00
_cell.angle_gamma   90.00
#
_symmetry.space_group_name_H-M   'P 1'
#
loop_
_entity.id
_entity.type
_entity.pdbx_description
1 polymer ?
#
loop_
_entity_poly.entity_id
_entity_poly.type
_entity_poly.pdbx_seq_one_letter_code
_entity_poly.pdbx_strand_id
1 'polypeptide(L)'
;MPLDFDPEYKRVLEPLLPLLAKRKNVPMTVENLISGRKTREMVLVTAFAQTPDVSTVGQTLYHATAPDGYKVPVLHFYEKTLDKLSKGPALLHIHGGGMSVGSPQLQAKPTAQMTEDNNVQIFSVDYRLAPEHTQDTLTGDCYAALLWLHEHADELGVDKARIGVFGESAGGGLAAGLAILARDKKLSPPLAKQILVYPMLDDRNVVKNPAVEPFVLWSTQDNIVAWEAYSGIPFEKRTDDNTSPYWSPARLKSFEGLPPTYIDVGTLDIFCQEDIAYASQLLAANVQTELHVYPGVPHAFEVLAPNISATHLTVWEWSAKHSRLYKQPRDQIAGYTDAITGERLDFLDVKEHAAHLSTALVKKHGLQPGDTVMVLSPNSIWYPLLERLIHAGAKYGRRGKTPIFWVPEGCTNDICGFLDFSSGTTGLPKAEKATSSTPPLPHGLVRFLNCPIANNEECAMLPKFSIEAFLQAAVDHNITDFTLIPSIVTCLVRDAIVNKFDLRVYFPPKSTSYKYANMSGIVLPSTQLEVVDIDTGKELGVDGVGDIWARGHQIAIGYLNNPTATAENFRQDGYLRTASSNGNMSNSVVVPFSEPPWLSGLPSPFYDESHRKWQKACRAFVDHHLAASILEWEKAGEVPEHIFNTFSKHNMLIPNLPAPLPVRLLKSMGIHELLSGLKVEDFDYFHFSIYTQELHRLGVGGPISSLATGMAYGMPPIITYGSKELQERFLPALIRGEKRICIAITEPDAGSDVANIITTAVKSKCGKFYIVNGEKKWITNGVWSQYATMAVRTGGPGPGGLSLLVVPLLGQKGITMRRIKTGGGSTSGTTYIDLEDVEVPVENLVGEEGSGMKMITKNFNHERLSIAVGVCRTARVALSSAFSYVLKREAFGAPLMSQAVVRNRLARAGAELESLSAWLEQLVYLMTKLEKEEANVELGGQMALVKAKAGLVINECADCAVLLFGGLGYTQTGQGELVEQIYREVPAARIPGGSEDVMLDLAVRQMVKNYQAKTKALGRQKI
;
A
#
# COMPACT_ATOMS: atom_id res chain seq x y z
N MET A 1 33.67 12.04 -1.54
CA MET A 1 35.10 11.69 -1.35
C MET A 1 35.63 11.13 -2.66
N PRO A 2 36.91 11.35 -3.00
CA PRO A 2 37.55 10.58 -4.07
C PRO A 2 37.51 9.07 -3.74
N LEU A 3 37.57 8.21 -4.75
CA LEU A 3 37.74 6.76 -4.55
C LEU A 3 39.05 6.51 -3.78
N ASP A 4 39.02 5.59 -2.82
CA ASP A 4 40.19 5.11 -2.06
C ASP A 4 39.99 3.62 -1.72
N PHE A 5 41.08 2.94 -1.40
CA PHE A 5 41.03 1.54 -0.97
C PHE A 5 40.30 1.40 0.38
N ASP A 6 39.61 0.27 0.58
CA ASP A 6 39.12 -0.14 1.89
C ASP A 6 40.30 -0.13 2.88
N PRO A 7 40.13 0.40 4.11
CA PRO A 7 41.24 0.55 5.06
C PRO A 7 41.94 -0.75 5.47
N GLU A 8 41.27 -1.91 5.42
CA GLU A 8 41.92 -3.20 5.68
C GLU A 8 42.61 -3.73 4.43
N TYR A 9 42.00 -3.60 3.26
CA TYR A 9 42.65 -3.91 1.99
C TYR A 9 43.93 -3.08 1.80
N LYS A 10 43.87 -1.78 2.10
CA LYS A 10 45.03 -0.86 2.07
C LYS A 10 46.16 -1.30 2.99
N ARG A 11 45.84 -1.77 4.20
CA ARG A 11 46.82 -2.30 5.16
C ARG A 11 47.51 -3.58 4.66
N VAL A 12 46.78 -4.45 3.96
CA VAL A 12 47.36 -5.64 3.31
C VAL A 12 48.24 -5.24 2.12
N LEU A 13 47.83 -4.21 1.37
CA LEU A 13 48.52 -3.74 0.17
C LEU A 13 49.79 -2.93 0.46
N GLU A 14 49.81 -2.09 1.49
CA GLU A 14 50.93 -1.20 1.87
C GLU A 14 52.32 -1.86 1.85
N PRO A 15 52.56 -3.02 2.48
CA PRO A 15 53.86 -3.69 2.45
C PRO A 15 54.21 -4.27 1.06
N LEU A 16 53.22 -4.48 0.18
CA LEU A 16 53.39 -5.03 -1.16
C LEU A 16 53.61 -3.95 -2.24
N LEU A 17 53.19 -2.70 -1.99
CA LEU A 17 53.30 -1.59 -2.95
C LEU A 17 54.72 -1.41 -3.55
N PRO A 18 55.83 -1.48 -2.77
CA PRO A 18 57.18 -1.34 -3.33
C PRO A 18 57.60 -2.51 -4.23
N LEU A 19 57.04 -3.71 -4.00
CA LEU A 19 57.28 -4.90 -4.81
C LEU A 19 56.46 -4.85 -6.10
N LEU A 20 55.19 -4.42 -6.02
CA LEU A 20 54.30 -4.23 -7.16
C LEU A 20 54.82 -3.12 -8.10
N ALA A 21 55.35 -2.02 -7.55
CA ALA A 21 55.94 -0.93 -8.34
C ALA A 21 57.24 -1.31 -9.08
N LYS A 22 57.96 -2.36 -8.62
CA LYS A 22 59.17 -2.88 -9.28
C LYS A 22 58.88 -3.90 -10.38
N ARG A 23 57.62 -4.33 -10.52
CA ARG A 23 57.20 -5.33 -11.50
C ARG A 23 57.20 -4.70 -12.90
N LYS A 24 58.02 -5.24 -13.82
CA LYS A 24 57.90 -4.88 -15.24
C LYS A 24 56.59 -5.46 -15.77
N ASN A 25 55.57 -4.63 -15.95
CA ASN A 25 54.36 -5.03 -16.66
C ASN A 25 54.71 -5.24 -18.14
N VAL A 26 54.79 -6.51 -18.56
CA VAL A 26 54.75 -6.85 -19.98
C VAL A 26 53.30 -6.64 -20.43
N PRO A 27 53.01 -5.70 -21.35
CA PRO A 27 51.65 -5.44 -21.80
C PRO A 27 51.03 -6.71 -22.35
N MET A 28 49.77 -6.99 -22.02
CA MET A 28 49.06 -8.12 -22.62
C MET A 28 48.72 -7.78 -24.09
N THR A 29 49.06 -8.68 -25.01
CA THR A 29 48.64 -8.61 -26.42
C THR A 29 48.23 -10.01 -26.87
N VAL A 30 47.38 -10.11 -27.90
CA VAL A 30 46.89 -11.40 -28.41
C VAL A 30 48.08 -12.31 -28.81
N GLU A 31 49.14 -11.74 -29.40
CA GLU A 31 50.32 -12.48 -29.84
C GLU A 31 51.14 -13.05 -28.68
N ASN A 32 51.14 -12.38 -27.52
CA ASN A 32 51.98 -12.76 -26.38
C ASN A 32 51.24 -13.55 -25.29
N LEU A 33 49.93 -13.79 -25.46
CA LEU A 33 49.13 -14.57 -24.51
C LEU A 33 49.67 -15.99 -24.37
N ILE A 34 49.89 -16.69 -25.49
CA ILE A 34 50.40 -18.07 -25.50
C ILE A 34 51.81 -18.12 -24.90
N SER A 35 52.74 -17.29 -25.39
CA SER A 35 54.14 -17.30 -24.93
C SER A 35 54.29 -16.86 -23.47
N GLY A 36 53.38 -16.02 -22.97
CA GLY A 36 53.40 -15.49 -21.61
C GLY A 36 52.51 -16.25 -20.62
N ARG A 37 51.74 -17.26 -21.05
CA ARG A 37 50.76 -17.99 -20.21
C ARG A 37 51.41 -18.55 -18.95
N LYS A 38 52.51 -19.30 -19.07
CA LYS A 38 53.23 -19.86 -17.91
C LYS A 38 53.67 -18.80 -16.91
N THR A 39 54.13 -17.65 -17.38
CA THR A 39 54.55 -16.55 -16.51
C THR A 39 53.37 -15.95 -15.75
N ARG A 40 52.19 -15.86 -16.38
CA ARG A 40 50.95 -15.40 -15.75
C ARG A 40 50.38 -16.43 -14.76
N GLU A 41 50.42 -17.71 -15.11
CA GLU A 41 50.03 -18.81 -14.21
C GLU A 41 50.88 -18.84 -12.93
N MET A 42 52.19 -18.60 -13.04
CA MET A 42 53.07 -18.51 -11.87
C MET A 42 52.65 -17.44 -10.87
N VAL A 43 51.98 -16.37 -11.32
CA VAL A 43 51.42 -15.35 -10.43
C VAL A 43 50.27 -15.92 -9.61
N LEU A 44 49.37 -16.65 -10.27
CA LEU A 44 48.23 -17.32 -9.63
C LEU A 44 48.71 -18.40 -8.66
N VAL A 45 49.69 -19.21 -9.05
CA VAL A 45 50.32 -20.21 -8.16
C VAL A 45 50.88 -19.54 -6.91
N THR A 46 51.58 -18.41 -7.07
CA THR A 46 52.17 -17.70 -5.94
C THR A 46 51.08 -17.11 -5.02
N ALA A 47 49.98 -16.63 -5.60
CA ALA A 47 48.86 -16.07 -4.84
C ALA A 47 48.13 -17.15 -4.02
N PHE A 48 47.84 -18.31 -4.62
CA PHE A 48 47.16 -19.42 -3.96
C PHE A 48 48.09 -20.29 -3.07
N ALA A 49 49.40 -20.05 -3.10
CA ALA A 49 50.35 -20.78 -2.24
C ALA A 49 50.09 -20.58 -0.74
N GLN A 50 49.45 -19.47 -0.37
CA GLN A 50 49.10 -19.17 1.02
C GLN A 50 47.82 -19.87 1.50
N THR A 51 47.04 -20.47 0.59
CA THR A 51 45.85 -21.23 0.95
C THR A 51 46.24 -22.53 1.67
N PRO A 52 45.63 -22.85 2.83
CA PRO A 52 45.89 -24.08 3.56
C PRO A 52 45.63 -25.34 2.73
N ASP A 53 46.32 -26.43 3.07
CA ASP A 53 46.01 -27.75 2.52
C ASP A 53 44.87 -28.40 3.30
N VAL A 54 43.88 -28.91 2.58
CA VAL A 54 42.65 -29.48 3.14
C VAL A 54 42.68 -31.00 3.02
N SER A 55 42.94 -31.68 4.13
CA SER A 55 43.17 -33.14 4.13
C SER A 55 41.88 -33.99 4.10
N THR A 56 40.76 -33.38 4.44
CA THR A 56 39.38 -33.93 4.50
C THR A 56 38.77 -34.12 3.11
N VAL A 57 39.16 -33.28 2.15
CA VAL A 57 38.67 -33.31 0.76
C VAL A 57 39.50 -34.24 -0.13
N GLY A 58 38.82 -35.05 -0.93
CA GLY A 58 39.38 -35.90 -1.99
C GLY A 58 39.25 -35.24 -3.36
N GLN A 59 40.11 -35.67 -4.30
CA GLN A 59 40.10 -35.20 -5.69
C GLN A 59 40.02 -36.39 -6.65
N THR A 60 39.21 -36.28 -7.71
CA THR A 60 39.14 -37.29 -8.78
C THR A 60 38.99 -36.61 -10.13
N LEU A 61 39.74 -37.06 -11.12
CA LEU A 61 39.67 -36.53 -12.48
C LEU A 61 38.71 -37.35 -13.34
N TYR A 62 37.72 -36.69 -13.91
CA TYR A 62 36.81 -37.23 -14.91
C TYR A 62 37.02 -36.56 -16.27
N HIS A 63 36.36 -37.10 -17.30
CA HIS A 63 36.42 -36.56 -18.65
C HIS A 63 35.02 -36.50 -19.27
N ALA A 64 34.53 -35.29 -19.52
CA ALA A 64 33.34 -35.06 -20.33
C ALA A 64 33.71 -35.06 -21.82
N THR A 65 32.76 -35.36 -22.71
CA THR A 65 33.02 -35.38 -24.17
C THR A 65 32.35 -34.18 -24.81
N ALA A 66 33.13 -33.25 -25.33
CA ALA A 66 32.63 -32.10 -26.07
C ALA A 66 32.08 -32.52 -27.45
N PRO A 67 31.27 -31.67 -28.11
CA PRO A 67 30.66 -32.02 -29.41
C PRO A 67 31.65 -32.36 -30.53
N ASP A 68 32.86 -31.83 -30.47
CA ASP A 68 33.95 -32.12 -31.43
C ASP A 68 34.81 -33.35 -31.05
N GLY A 69 34.42 -34.08 -30.00
CA GLY A 69 35.10 -35.26 -29.51
C GLY A 69 36.23 -34.98 -28.51
N TYR A 70 36.50 -33.71 -28.20
CA TYR A 70 37.48 -33.35 -27.17
C TYR A 70 37.07 -33.90 -25.80
N LYS A 71 38.04 -34.42 -25.05
CA LYS A 71 37.84 -34.97 -23.70
C LYS A 71 38.13 -33.88 -22.68
N VAL A 72 37.10 -33.12 -22.31
CA VAL A 72 37.16 -32.01 -21.34
C VAL A 72 37.45 -32.59 -19.96
N PRO A 73 38.61 -32.29 -19.35
CA PRO A 73 38.90 -32.72 -18.00
C PRO A 73 37.97 -32.02 -16.99
N VAL A 74 37.45 -32.77 -16.02
CA VAL A 74 36.61 -32.26 -14.93
C VAL A 74 37.17 -32.76 -13.60
N LEU A 75 37.74 -31.85 -12.81
CA LEU A 75 38.33 -32.18 -11.53
C LEU A 75 37.26 -32.08 -10.43
N HIS A 76 36.91 -33.22 -9.85
CA HIS A 76 35.88 -33.34 -8.82
C HIS A 76 36.50 -33.29 -7.42
N PHE A 77 35.98 -32.40 -6.58
CA PHE A 77 36.31 -32.22 -5.17
C PHE A 77 35.13 -32.65 -4.31
N TYR A 78 35.39 -33.52 -3.33
CA TYR A 78 34.36 -34.08 -2.45
C TYR A 78 34.92 -34.39 -1.07
N GLU A 79 34.08 -34.31 -0.04
CA GLU A 79 34.44 -34.75 1.31
C GLU A 79 34.70 -36.26 1.34
N LYS A 80 35.82 -36.70 1.94
CA LYS A 80 36.17 -38.14 1.98
C LYS A 80 35.17 -38.96 2.82
N THR A 81 34.46 -38.31 3.72
CA THR A 81 33.42 -38.90 4.59
C THR A 81 32.02 -38.83 3.99
N LEU A 82 31.88 -38.29 2.77
CA LEU A 82 30.59 -38.12 2.11
C LEU A 82 29.86 -39.47 1.94
N ASP A 83 28.67 -39.58 2.52
CA ASP A 83 27.81 -40.74 2.33
C ASP A 83 27.18 -40.69 0.93
N LYS A 84 27.71 -41.53 0.02
CA LYS A 84 27.24 -41.64 -1.37
C LYS A 84 25.77 -42.09 -1.49
N LEU A 85 25.14 -42.60 -0.42
CA LEU A 85 23.72 -42.93 -0.41
C LEU A 85 22.83 -41.68 -0.22
N SER A 86 23.39 -40.57 0.29
CA SER A 86 22.68 -39.31 0.47
C SER A 86 22.91 -38.38 -0.73
N LYS A 87 21.87 -38.07 -1.50
CA LYS A 87 21.99 -37.20 -2.68
C LYS A 87 22.18 -35.73 -2.26
N GLY A 88 23.38 -35.19 -2.42
CA GLY A 88 23.81 -33.84 -2.06
C GLY A 88 23.70 -32.78 -3.19
N PRO A 89 23.87 -31.49 -2.89
CA PRO A 89 24.02 -30.45 -3.93
C PRO A 89 25.39 -30.54 -4.61
N ALA A 90 25.52 -29.93 -5.79
CA ALA A 90 26.80 -29.81 -6.49
C ALA A 90 26.94 -28.46 -7.20
N LEU A 91 28.18 -27.97 -7.31
CA LEU A 91 28.54 -26.81 -8.12
C LEU A 91 29.41 -27.24 -9.29
N LEU A 92 29.01 -26.86 -10.50
CA LEU A 92 29.92 -26.84 -11.64
C LEU A 92 30.71 -25.53 -11.60
N HIS A 93 32.01 -25.64 -11.30
CA HIS A 93 32.91 -24.50 -11.17
C HIS A 93 33.66 -24.24 -12.48
N ILE A 94 33.73 -22.98 -12.87
CA ILE A 94 34.46 -22.52 -14.06
C ILE A 94 35.45 -21.45 -13.61
N HIS A 95 36.74 -21.74 -13.77
CA HIS A 95 37.80 -20.87 -13.26
C HIS A 95 37.93 -19.56 -14.04
N GLY A 96 38.42 -18.52 -13.37
CA GLY A 96 38.78 -17.24 -13.97
C GLY A 96 40.08 -17.25 -14.79
N GLY A 97 40.61 -16.06 -15.09
CA GLY A 97 41.89 -15.90 -15.81
C GLY A 97 41.79 -15.32 -17.23
N GLY A 98 40.76 -14.52 -17.50
CA GLY A 98 40.58 -13.81 -18.78
C GLY A 98 40.37 -14.75 -19.98
N MET A 99 39.79 -15.93 -19.76
CA MET A 99 39.61 -17.03 -20.73
C MET A 99 40.91 -17.58 -21.36
N SER A 100 42.08 -17.06 -20.96
CA SER A 100 43.36 -17.30 -21.65
C SER A 100 44.44 -17.90 -20.75
N VAL A 101 44.18 -17.96 -19.44
CA VAL A 101 45.07 -18.43 -18.38
C VAL A 101 44.23 -19.17 -17.34
N GLY A 102 44.80 -20.18 -16.69
CA GLY A 102 44.13 -20.89 -15.59
C GLY A 102 43.93 -22.38 -15.88
N SER A 103 43.66 -23.14 -14.82
CA SER A 103 43.16 -24.51 -14.88
C SER A 103 42.61 -24.89 -13.49
N PRO A 104 41.72 -25.89 -13.39
CA PRO A 104 41.27 -26.42 -12.11
C PRO A 104 42.42 -26.82 -11.17
N GLN A 105 43.53 -27.30 -11.73
CA GLN A 105 44.67 -27.74 -10.93
C GLN A 105 45.40 -26.57 -10.25
N LEU A 106 45.43 -25.39 -10.89
CA LEU A 106 46.03 -24.19 -10.31
C LEU A 106 45.24 -23.66 -9.11
N GLN A 107 43.92 -23.86 -9.11
CA GLN A 107 43.01 -23.43 -8.04
C GLN A 107 42.62 -24.55 -7.07
N ALA A 108 43.27 -25.72 -7.17
CA ALA A 108 42.87 -26.90 -6.41
C ALA A 108 42.83 -26.69 -4.89
N LYS A 109 43.73 -25.87 -4.33
CA LYS A 109 43.72 -25.54 -2.89
C LYS A 109 42.51 -24.67 -2.49
N PRO A 110 42.27 -23.49 -3.10
CA PRO A 110 41.05 -22.72 -2.88
C PRO A 110 39.76 -23.53 -3.08
N THR A 111 39.66 -24.33 -4.15
CA THR A 111 38.46 -25.13 -4.43
C THR A 111 38.26 -26.23 -3.38
N ALA A 112 39.33 -26.85 -2.88
CA ALA A 112 39.23 -27.81 -1.78
C ALA A 112 38.78 -27.14 -0.48
N GLN A 113 39.28 -25.95 -0.15
CA GLN A 113 38.80 -25.19 1.02
C GLN A 113 37.32 -24.83 0.89
N MET A 114 36.90 -24.36 -0.28
CA MET A 114 35.49 -24.07 -0.55
C MET A 114 34.60 -25.32 -0.42
N THR A 115 35.09 -26.49 -0.82
CA THR A 115 34.40 -27.77 -0.68
C THR A 115 34.19 -28.12 0.80
N GLU A 116 35.23 -27.97 1.63
CA GLU A 116 35.18 -28.22 3.07
C GLU A 116 34.26 -27.23 3.80
N ASP A 117 34.44 -25.93 3.55
CA ASP A 117 33.71 -24.86 4.25
C ASP A 117 32.20 -24.94 4.02
N ASN A 118 31.79 -25.40 2.84
CA ASN A 118 30.38 -25.41 2.42
C ASN A 118 29.75 -26.80 2.42
N ASN A 119 30.54 -27.87 2.53
CA ASN A 119 30.08 -29.25 2.40
C ASN A 119 29.28 -29.49 1.09
N VAL A 120 29.80 -28.97 -0.02
CA VAL A 120 29.21 -29.10 -1.37
C VAL A 120 30.23 -29.71 -2.32
N GLN A 121 29.81 -30.69 -3.13
CA GLN A 121 30.69 -31.28 -4.15
C GLN A 121 30.95 -30.28 -5.29
N ILE A 122 32.21 -30.07 -5.66
CA ILE A 122 32.58 -29.11 -6.71
C ILE A 122 33.21 -29.84 -7.90
N PHE A 123 32.70 -29.58 -9.10
CA PHE A 123 33.17 -30.12 -10.37
C PHE A 123 33.80 -28.99 -11.18
N SER A 124 35.12 -28.88 -11.15
CA SER A 124 35.86 -27.78 -11.77
C SER A 124 36.27 -28.15 -13.20
N VAL A 125 35.85 -27.34 -14.18
CA VAL A 125 36.01 -27.63 -15.62
C VAL A 125 37.34 -27.08 -16.13
N ASP A 126 38.14 -27.92 -16.78
CA ASP A 126 39.37 -27.53 -17.49
C ASP A 126 39.03 -27.22 -18.96
N TYR A 127 38.35 -26.10 -19.18
CA TYR A 127 37.91 -25.69 -20.51
C TYR A 127 39.09 -25.23 -21.37
N ARG A 128 38.99 -25.40 -22.68
CA ARG A 128 40.07 -25.00 -23.60
C ARG A 128 40.26 -23.48 -23.63
N LEU A 129 41.50 -23.00 -23.62
CA LEU A 129 41.79 -21.57 -23.49
C LEU A 129 41.86 -20.82 -24.83
N ALA A 130 41.60 -19.51 -24.77
CA ALA A 130 41.89 -18.56 -25.82
C ALA A 130 43.38 -18.17 -25.85
N PRO A 131 43.92 -17.75 -27.01
CA PRO A 131 43.26 -17.62 -28.32
C PRO A 131 43.22 -18.91 -29.16
N GLU A 132 43.78 -20.04 -28.68
CA GLU A 132 43.79 -21.31 -29.41
C GLU A 132 42.37 -21.81 -29.73
N HIS A 133 41.43 -21.50 -28.84
CA HIS A 133 40.02 -21.81 -28.97
C HIS A 133 39.19 -20.55 -28.68
N THR A 134 38.12 -20.35 -29.45
CA THR A 134 37.36 -19.10 -29.45
C THR A 134 35.85 -19.33 -29.37
N GLN A 135 35.13 -18.27 -29.00
CA GLN A 135 33.66 -18.19 -29.01
C GLN A 135 33.00 -19.36 -28.26
N ASP A 136 31.98 -19.98 -28.86
CA ASP A 136 31.17 -21.04 -28.25
C ASP A 136 31.98 -22.29 -27.88
N THR A 137 33.25 -22.42 -28.27
CA THR A 137 34.09 -23.57 -27.89
C THR A 137 34.25 -23.69 -26.37
N LEU A 138 34.51 -22.56 -25.70
CA LEU A 138 34.77 -22.53 -24.24
C LEU A 138 33.50 -22.83 -23.45
N THR A 139 32.41 -22.10 -23.76
CA THR A 139 31.09 -22.36 -23.16
C THR A 139 30.58 -23.77 -23.53
N GLY A 140 30.94 -24.27 -24.71
CA GLY A 140 30.63 -25.63 -25.17
C GLY A 140 31.31 -26.72 -24.35
N ASP A 141 32.59 -26.53 -23.99
CA ASP A 141 33.31 -27.44 -23.08
C ASP A 141 32.65 -27.45 -21.69
N CYS A 142 32.25 -26.28 -21.19
CA CYS A 142 31.52 -26.15 -19.91
C CYS A 142 30.14 -26.83 -19.98
N TYR A 143 29.43 -26.72 -21.10
CA TYR A 143 28.16 -27.40 -21.31
C TYR A 143 28.29 -28.91 -21.41
N ALA A 144 29.36 -29.42 -22.04
CA ALA A 144 29.68 -30.84 -22.06
C ALA A 144 29.94 -31.38 -20.64
N ALA A 145 30.67 -30.63 -19.81
CA ALA A 145 30.89 -30.97 -18.41
C ALA A 145 29.58 -30.96 -17.60
N LEU A 146 28.69 -29.99 -17.81
CA LEU A 146 27.37 -29.94 -17.17
C LEU A 146 26.51 -31.16 -17.53
N LEU A 147 26.46 -31.53 -18.83
CA LEU A 147 25.72 -32.71 -19.28
C LEU A 147 26.29 -33.99 -18.69
N TRP A 148 27.61 -34.14 -18.69
CA TRP A 148 28.27 -35.29 -18.08
C TRP A 148 27.94 -35.41 -16.59
N LEU A 149 28.01 -34.31 -15.83
CA LEU A 149 27.62 -34.29 -14.42
C LEU A 149 26.15 -34.69 -14.23
N HIS A 150 25.27 -34.18 -15.09
CA HIS A 150 23.83 -34.48 -15.03
C HIS A 150 23.51 -35.96 -15.35
N GLU A 151 24.30 -36.58 -16.23
CA GLU A 151 24.21 -38.00 -16.56
C GLU A 151 24.69 -38.89 -15.41
N HIS A 152 25.79 -38.53 -14.75
CA HIS A 152 26.45 -39.33 -13.72
C HIS A 152 26.05 -38.94 -12.28
N ALA A 153 25.13 -37.98 -12.10
CA ALA A 153 24.77 -37.44 -10.80
C ALA A 153 24.34 -38.52 -9.80
N ASP A 154 23.58 -39.52 -10.25
CA ASP A 154 23.11 -40.61 -9.38
C ASP A 154 24.26 -41.47 -8.84
N GLU A 155 25.31 -41.71 -9.65
CA GLU A 155 26.50 -42.48 -9.27
C GLU A 155 27.41 -41.69 -8.30
N LEU A 156 27.38 -40.36 -8.42
CA LEU A 156 28.17 -39.42 -7.64
C LEU A 156 27.45 -38.94 -6.36
N GLY A 157 26.23 -39.44 -6.10
CA GLY A 157 25.44 -38.99 -4.95
C GLY A 157 25.03 -37.52 -5.06
N VAL A 158 24.76 -37.03 -6.27
CA VAL A 158 24.34 -35.65 -6.56
C VAL A 158 22.84 -35.63 -6.91
N ASP A 159 22.12 -34.66 -6.34
CA ASP A 159 20.74 -34.35 -6.73
C ASP A 159 20.74 -33.41 -7.94
N LYS A 160 20.22 -33.89 -9.07
CA LYS A 160 20.15 -33.13 -10.34
C LYS A 160 19.39 -31.81 -10.19
N ALA A 161 18.40 -31.74 -9.31
CA ALA A 161 17.64 -30.52 -9.06
C ALA A 161 18.38 -29.49 -8.19
N ARG A 162 19.56 -29.83 -7.68
CA ARG A 162 20.41 -28.99 -6.82
C ARG A 162 21.81 -28.77 -7.41
N ILE A 163 21.92 -28.83 -8.73
CA ILE A 163 23.14 -28.48 -9.46
C ILE A 163 23.12 -26.97 -9.74
N GLY A 164 24.10 -26.25 -9.20
CA GLY A 164 24.36 -24.86 -9.52
C GLY A 164 25.60 -24.69 -10.40
N VAL A 165 25.77 -23.51 -10.97
CA VAL A 165 27.00 -23.09 -11.66
C VAL A 165 27.68 -21.97 -10.88
N PHE A 166 29.00 -21.99 -10.80
CA PHE A 166 29.82 -21.03 -10.08
C PHE A 166 31.03 -20.62 -10.92
N GLY A 167 31.39 -19.35 -10.91
CA GLY A 167 32.66 -18.90 -11.46
C GLY A 167 33.00 -17.46 -11.11
N GLU A 168 34.30 -17.19 -11.10
CA GLU A 168 34.89 -15.87 -10.85
C GLU A 168 35.49 -15.23 -12.10
N SER A 169 35.42 -13.90 -12.21
CA SER A 169 35.97 -13.13 -13.34
C SER A 169 35.47 -13.66 -14.69
N ALA A 170 36.38 -13.97 -15.63
CA ALA A 170 36.06 -14.60 -16.91
C ALA A 170 35.32 -15.95 -16.78
N GLY A 171 35.56 -16.70 -15.72
CA GLY A 171 34.84 -17.94 -15.40
C GLY A 171 33.38 -17.66 -15.01
N GLY A 172 33.13 -16.55 -14.29
CA GLY A 172 31.79 -16.04 -14.02
C GLY A 172 31.04 -15.65 -15.30
N GLY A 173 31.75 -15.04 -16.27
CA GLY A 173 31.21 -14.79 -17.60
C GLY A 173 30.78 -16.07 -18.34
N LEU A 174 31.64 -17.10 -18.32
CA LEU A 174 31.33 -18.41 -18.89
C LEU A 174 30.20 -19.13 -18.12
N ALA A 175 30.10 -18.97 -16.80
CA ALA A 175 29.03 -19.51 -15.97
C ALA A 175 27.66 -18.90 -16.33
N ALA A 176 27.60 -17.57 -16.51
CA ALA A 176 26.41 -16.89 -16.98
C ALA A 176 26.05 -17.33 -18.42
N GLY A 177 27.04 -17.40 -19.32
CA GLY A 177 26.86 -17.92 -20.67
C GLY A 177 26.33 -19.36 -20.71
N LEU A 178 26.85 -20.22 -19.83
CA LEU A 178 26.39 -21.60 -19.65
C LEU A 178 24.96 -21.66 -19.12
N ALA A 179 24.58 -20.80 -18.17
CA ALA A 179 23.21 -20.74 -17.65
C ALA A 179 22.21 -20.38 -18.76
N ILE A 180 22.57 -19.43 -19.62
CA ILE A 180 21.78 -19.05 -20.81
C ILE A 180 21.68 -20.23 -21.77
N LEU A 181 22.81 -20.89 -22.09
CA LEU A 181 22.83 -22.03 -23.01
C LEU A 181 22.01 -23.21 -22.47
N ALA A 182 22.12 -23.52 -21.17
CA ALA A 182 21.36 -24.59 -20.51
C ALA A 182 19.85 -24.32 -20.54
N ARG A 183 19.41 -23.08 -20.32
CA ARG A 183 18.01 -22.66 -20.46
C ARG A 183 17.53 -22.84 -21.90
N ASP A 184 18.29 -22.33 -22.87
CA ASP A 184 17.88 -22.35 -24.28
C ASP A 184 17.83 -23.78 -24.83
N LYS A 185 18.71 -24.66 -24.35
CA LYS A 185 18.70 -26.10 -24.64
C LYS A 185 17.69 -26.89 -23.79
N LYS A 186 16.97 -26.22 -22.89
CA LYS A 186 15.92 -26.80 -22.03
C LYS A 186 16.43 -27.95 -21.15
N LEU A 187 17.58 -27.75 -20.49
CA LEU A 187 18.11 -28.69 -19.50
C LEU A 187 17.03 -29.01 -18.44
N SER A 188 16.89 -30.29 -18.08
CA SER A 188 15.86 -30.74 -17.14
C SER A 188 16.40 -31.82 -16.19
N PRO A 189 16.34 -31.60 -14.85
CA PRO A 189 15.95 -30.37 -14.17
C PRO A 189 16.80 -29.14 -14.57
N PRO A 190 16.25 -27.91 -14.49
CA PRO A 190 17.04 -26.70 -14.74
C PRO A 190 18.11 -26.50 -13.66
N LEU A 191 19.11 -25.67 -13.94
CA LEU A 191 20.10 -25.24 -12.94
C LEU A 191 19.39 -24.62 -11.73
N ALA A 192 19.85 -24.97 -10.54
CA ALA A 192 19.27 -24.51 -9.28
C ALA A 192 19.69 -23.07 -8.93
N LYS A 193 20.91 -22.67 -9.31
CA LYS A 193 21.49 -21.33 -9.05
C LYS A 193 22.65 -21.04 -10.00
N GLN A 194 22.88 -19.76 -10.31
CA GLN A 194 24.15 -19.27 -10.85
C GLN A 194 24.82 -18.32 -9.85
N ILE A 195 26.10 -18.52 -9.56
CA ILE A 195 26.88 -17.78 -8.59
C ILE A 195 28.04 -17.12 -9.36
N LEU A 196 27.98 -15.80 -9.49
CA LEU A 196 28.85 -15.03 -10.38
C LEU A 196 29.69 -14.06 -9.55
N VAL A 197 31.00 -14.26 -9.49
CA VAL A 197 31.89 -13.43 -8.66
C VAL A 197 32.67 -12.48 -9.57
N TYR A 198 32.42 -11.17 -9.44
CA TYR A 198 32.89 -10.08 -10.32
C TYR A 198 32.97 -10.46 -11.82
N PRO A 199 31.89 -11.01 -12.40
CA PRO A 199 31.95 -11.69 -13.69
C PRO A 199 32.28 -10.76 -14.86
N MET A 200 33.09 -11.23 -15.80
CA MET A 200 33.36 -10.53 -17.06
C MET A 200 32.22 -10.81 -18.05
N LEU A 201 31.28 -9.87 -18.20
CA LEU A 201 29.98 -10.08 -18.85
C LEU A 201 29.79 -9.33 -20.17
N ASP A 202 30.43 -8.18 -20.35
CA ASP A 202 30.19 -7.29 -21.48
C ASP A 202 31.46 -7.02 -22.31
N ASP A 203 31.46 -7.52 -23.55
CA ASP A 203 32.54 -7.28 -24.50
C ASP A 203 32.62 -5.83 -25.02
N ARG A 204 31.70 -4.97 -24.59
CA ARG A 204 31.67 -3.51 -24.86
C ARG A 204 32.35 -2.69 -23.75
N ASN A 205 32.87 -3.32 -22.70
CA ASN A 205 33.61 -2.64 -21.63
C ASN A 205 35.03 -2.25 -22.08
N VAL A 206 35.09 -1.16 -22.84
CA VAL A 206 36.30 -0.64 -23.50
C VAL A 206 36.68 0.78 -23.08
N VAL A 207 35.82 1.45 -22.31
CA VAL A 207 36.00 2.85 -21.91
C VAL A 207 36.69 2.90 -20.56
N LYS A 208 37.90 3.49 -20.53
CA LYS A 208 38.64 3.69 -19.28
C LYS A 208 37.89 4.63 -18.35
N ASN A 209 37.81 4.27 -17.08
CA ASN A 209 37.34 5.15 -16.02
C ASN A 209 38.55 5.77 -15.29
N PRO A 210 38.87 7.06 -15.51
CA PRO A 210 40.06 7.69 -14.91
C PRO A 210 40.07 7.66 -13.38
N ALA A 211 38.90 7.56 -12.73
CA ALA A 211 38.82 7.50 -11.28
C ALA A 211 39.16 6.11 -10.72
N VAL A 212 38.97 5.05 -11.50
CA VAL A 212 39.22 3.65 -11.10
C VAL A 212 40.59 3.17 -11.57
N GLU A 213 41.10 3.66 -12.71
CA GLU A 213 42.40 3.30 -13.28
C GLU A 213 43.59 3.27 -12.29
N PRO A 214 43.69 4.17 -11.28
CA PRO A 214 44.78 4.08 -10.29
C PRO A 214 44.74 2.84 -9.39
N PHE A 215 43.61 2.13 -9.34
CA PHE A 215 43.32 1.04 -8.41
C PHE A 215 43.23 -0.33 -9.08
N VAL A 216 43.21 -0.40 -10.42
CA VAL A 216 42.90 -1.64 -11.15
C VAL A 216 44.02 -2.68 -11.05
N LEU A 217 43.63 -3.93 -10.81
CA LEU A 217 44.49 -5.11 -10.98
C LEU A 217 44.29 -5.76 -12.36
N TRP A 218 43.11 -5.56 -12.95
CA TRP A 218 42.75 -5.92 -14.32
C TRP A 218 42.34 -4.65 -15.06
N SER A 219 43.13 -4.23 -16.06
CA SER A 219 42.87 -2.95 -16.73
C SER A 219 41.87 -3.10 -17.86
N THR A 220 41.24 -1.98 -18.25
CA THR A 220 40.40 -1.91 -19.45
C THR A 220 41.13 -2.42 -20.70
N GLN A 221 42.45 -2.18 -20.80
CA GLN A 221 43.26 -2.66 -21.92
C GLN A 221 43.44 -4.17 -21.89
N ASP A 222 43.63 -4.75 -20.70
CA ASP A 222 43.70 -6.21 -20.55
C ASP A 222 42.36 -6.84 -20.95
N ASN A 223 41.25 -6.23 -20.52
CA ASN A 223 39.90 -6.66 -20.87
C ASN A 223 39.66 -6.70 -22.39
N ILE A 224 40.07 -5.65 -23.12
CA ILE A 224 39.95 -5.57 -24.58
C ILE A 224 40.70 -6.72 -25.25
N VAL A 225 41.94 -6.98 -24.82
CA VAL A 225 42.79 -8.03 -25.40
C VAL A 225 42.24 -9.42 -25.09
N ALA A 226 41.73 -9.64 -23.87
CA ALA A 226 41.09 -10.90 -23.49
C ALA A 226 39.83 -11.17 -24.32
N TRP A 227 38.96 -10.18 -24.49
CA TRP A 227 37.79 -10.32 -25.36
C TRP A 227 38.17 -10.52 -26.84
N GLU A 228 39.26 -9.91 -27.32
CA GLU A 228 39.74 -10.11 -28.71
C GLU A 228 40.29 -11.52 -28.92
N ALA A 229 41.11 -12.00 -27.99
CA ALA A 229 41.59 -13.37 -27.98
C ALA A 229 40.42 -14.37 -27.94
N TYR A 230 39.42 -14.12 -27.09
CA TYR A 230 38.29 -15.04 -26.92
C TYR A 230 37.31 -15.02 -28.10
N SER A 231 36.94 -13.84 -28.60
CA SER A 231 36.01 -13.73 -29.73
C SER A 231 36.65 -14.09 -31.08
N GLY A 232 37.97 -13.94 -31.20
CA GLY A 232 38.68 -13.96 -32.49
C GLY A 232 38.29 -12.79 -33.41
N ILE A 233 37.58 -11.79 -32.89
CA ILE A 233 37.04 -10.66 -33.64
C ILE A 233 37.55 -9.37 -32.98
N PRO A 234 38.24 -8.49 -33.72
CA PRO A 234 38.61 -7.16 -33.24
C PRO A 234 37.39 -6.36 -32.79
N PHE A 235 37.53 -5.57 -31.72
CA PHE A 235 36.40 -4.86 -31.09
C PHE A 235 35.56 -4.06 -32.09
N GLU A 236 36.20 -3.33 -33.00
CA GLU A 236 35.54 -2.50 -34.01
C GLU A 236 34.70 -3.27 -35.05
N LYS A 237 34.86 -4.61 -35.09
CA LYS A 237 34.07 -5.51 -35.96
C LYS A 237 33.00 -6.28 -35.21
N ARG A 238 32.88 -6.12 -33.89
CA ARG A 238 31.83 -6.76 -33.09
C ARG A 238 30.52 -5.99 -33.20
N THR A 239 29.45 -6.73 -33.40
CA THR A 239 28.08 -6.25 -33.58
C THR A 239 27.13 -7.18 -32.83
N ASP A 240 25.88 -6.77 -32.66
CA ASP A 240 24.87 -7.63 -32.04
C ASP A 240 24.55 -8.88 -32.89
N ASP A 241 24.86 -8.86 -34.19
CA ASP A 241 24.58 -9.98 -35.11
C ASP A 241 25.67 -11.07 -35.08
N ASN A 242 26.90 -10.71 -34.74
CA ASN A 242 28.04 -11.64 -34.68
C ASN A 242 28.56 -11.90 -33.27
N THR A 243 27.84 -11.45 -32.24
CA THR A 243 28.18 -11.68 -30.84
C THR A 243 27.10 -12.50 -30.15
N SER A 244 27.46 -13.72 -29.74
CA SER A 244 26.54 -14.64 -29.09
C SER A 244 26.42 -14.33 -27.58
N PRO A 245 25.21 -14.37 -27.00
CA PRO A 245 25.02 -14.21 -25.57
C PRO A 245 25.60 -15.38 -24.75
N TYR A 246 25.98 -16.49 -25.41
CA TYR A 246 26.63 -17.62 -24.74
C TYR A 246 28.10 -17.35 -24.39
N TRP A 247 28.73 -16.38 -25.05
CA TRP A 247 30.09 -15.96 -24.73
C TRP A 247 30.21 -14.51 -24.26
N SER A 248 29.24 -13.63 -24.59
CA SER A 248 29.10 -12.28 -24.02
C SER A 248 27.68 -12.12 -23.41
N PRO A 249 27.46 -12.55 -22.16
CA PRO A 249 26.13 -12.62 -21.54
C PRO A 249 25.37 -11.29 -21.51
N ALA A 250 26.05 -10.15 -21.44
CA ALA A 250 25.42 -8.83 -21.45
C ALA A 250 24.70 -8.49 -22.78
N ARG A 251 24.90 -9.30 -23.83
CA ARG A 251 24.19 -9.19 -25.12
C ARG A 251 22.85 -9.90 -25.14
N LEU A 252 22.47 -10.58 -24.06
CA LEU A 252 21.23 -11.32 -23.96
C LEU A 252 20.01 -10.39 -24.07
N LYS A 253 19.05 -10.77 -24.92
CA LYS A 253 17.82 -9.97 -25.14
C LYS A 253 16.69 -10.29 -24.15
N SER A 254 16.67 -11.50 -23.60
CA SER A 254 15.67 -11.93 -22.61
C SER A 254 16.32 -12.75 -21.50
N PHE A 255 16.11 -12.31 -20.27
CA PHE A 255 16.62 -12.90 -19.04
C PHE A 255 15.60 -13.83 -18.37
N GLU A 256 14.38 -13.94 -18.92
CA GLU A 256 13.34 -14.81 -18.38
C GLU A 256 13.78 -16.27 -18.35
N GLY A 257 13.40 -16.98 -17.29
CA GLY A 257 13.70 -18.41 -17.12
C GLY A 257 15.15 -18.74 -16.78
N LEU A 258 16.01 -17.74 -16.53
CA LEU A 258 17.34 -17.96 -15.97
C LEU A 258 17.25 -18.37 -14.48
N PRO A 259 18.23 -19.13 -13.97
CA PRO A 259 18.22 -19.59 -12.58
C PRO A 259 18.40 -18.42 -11.59
N PRO A 260 17.95 -18.58 -10.33
CA PRO A 260 18.27 -17.65 -9.25
C PRO A 260 19.76 -17.30 -9.24
N THR A 261 20.08 -16.03 -9.05
CA THR A 261 21.43 -15.51 -9.27
C THR A 261 22.00 -14.87 -8.02
N TYR A 262 23.22 -15.22 -7.67
CA TYR A 262 24.07 -14.43 -6.79
C TYR A 262 25.14 -13.74 -7.64
N ILE A 263 25.36 -12.45 -7.42
CA ILE A 263 26.41 -11.69 -8.07
C ILE A 263 27.08 -10.73 -7.09
N ASP A 264 28.40 -10.66 -7.10
CA ASP A 264 29.17 -9.69 -6.31
C ASP A 264 30.25 -8.98 -7.12
N VAL A 265 30.65 -7.77 -6.68
CA VAL A 265 31.70 -6.99 -7.35
C VAL A 265 32.27 -5.89 -6.45
N GLY A 266 33.54 -5.51 -6.63
CA GLY A 266 34.16 -4.38 -5.96
C GLY A 266 33.90 -3.03 -6.64
N THR A 267 33.78 -1.92 -5.90
CA THR A 267 33.59 -0.59 -6.50
C THR A 267 34.82 -0.07 -7.26
N LEU A 268 36.00 -0.65 -7.02
CA LEU A 268 37.23 -0.32 -7.75
C LEU A 268 37.51 -1.34 -8.88
N ASP A 269 36.53 -2.17 -9.22
CA ASP A 269 36.57 -3.10 -10.34
C ASP A 269 36.04 -2.44 -11.62
N ILE A 270 36.61 -2.80 -12.77
CA ILE A 270 36.13 -2.35 -14.08
C ILE A 270 34.79 -3.00 -14.46
N PHE A 271 34.44 -4.14 -13.85
CA PHE A 271 33.18 -4.87 -14.12
C PHE A 271 32.00 -4.37 -13.27
N CYS A 272 32.24 -3.52 -12.27
CA CYS A 272 31.20 -3.06 -11.35
C CYS A 272 29.93 -2.53 -12.04
N GLN A 273 30.09 -1.74 -13.12
CA GLN A 273 28.95 -1.19 -13.84
C GLN A 273 28.20 -2.23 -14.69
N GLU A 274 28.91 -3.15 -15.35
CA GLU A 274 28.27 -4.20 -16.15
C GLU A 274 27.58 -5.25 -15.28
N ASP A 275 28.14 -5.55 -14.11
CA ASP A 275 27.56 -6.48 -13.13
C ASP A 275 26.26 -5.94 -12.54
N ILE A 276 26.25 -4.66 -12.15
CA ILE A 276 25.02 -3.97 -11.71
C ILE A 276 23.98 -3.96 -12.84
N ALA A 277 24.40 -3.73 -14.09
CA ALA A 277 23.49 -3.71 -15.22
C ALA A 277 22.89 -5.10 -15.47
N TYR A 278 23.70 -6.17 -15.45
CA TYR A 278 23.23 -7.54 -15.64
C TYR A 278 22.28 -7.98 -14.52
N ALA A 279 22.63 -7.68 -13.26
CA ALA A 279 21.76 -7.93 -12.10
C ALA A 279 20.41 -7.20 -12.23
N SER A 280 20.43 -5.96 -12.71
CA SER A 280 19.23 -5.17 -12.95
C SER A 280 18.34 -5.79 -14.03
N GLN A 281 18.91 -6.34 -15.10
CA GLN A 281 18.15 -7.05 -16.15
C GLN A 281 17.53 -8.36 -15.64
N LEU A 282 18.24 -9.13 -14.81
CA LEU A 282 17.69 -10.31 -14.15
C LEU A 282 16.49 -9.97 -13.25
N LEU A 283 16.60 -8.91 -12.44
CA LEU A 283 15.50 -8.42 -11.59
C LEU A 283 14.30 -7.97 -12.41
N ALA A 284 14.52 -7.24 -13.51
CA ALA A 284 13.46 -6.80 -14.42
C ALA A 284 12.72 -7.99 -15.07
N ALA A 285 13.41 -9.12 -15.28
CA ALA A 285 12.84 -10.36 -15.78
C ALA A 285 12.22 -11.26 -14.68
N ASN A 286 12.07 -10.76 -13.45
CA ASN A 286 11.56 -11.49 -12.28
C ASN A 286 12.40 -12.72 -11.88
N VAL A 287 13.71 -12.72 -12.17
CA VAL A 287 14.63 -13.71 -11.64
C VAL A 287 15.02 -13.31 -10.21
N GLN A 288 15.03 -14.28 -9.29
CA GLN A 288 15.48 -14.05 -7.91
C GLN A 288 16.99 -13.74 -7.93
N THR A 289 17.37 -12.51 -7.62
CA THR A 289 18.75 -12.04 -7.74
C THR A 289 19.23 -11.37 -6.45
N GLU A 290 20.43 -11.74 -6.02
CA GLU A 290 21.16 -11.16 -4.91
C GLU A 290 22.42 -10.46 -5.45
N LEU A 291 22.56 -9.16 -5.19
CA LEU A 291 23.67 -8.33 -5.68
C LEU A 291 24.44 -7.73 -4.49
N HIS A 292 25.76 -7.93 -4.45
CA HIS A 292 26.66 -7.33 -3.47
C HIS A 292 27.68 -6.41 -4.15
N VAL A 293 27.79 -5.16 -3.68
CA VAL A 293 28.78 -4.20 -4.19
C VAL A 293 29.69 -3.77 -3.05
N TYR A 294 30.95 -4.21 -3.08
CA TYR A 294 31.91 -4.00 -2.00
C TYR A 294 32.69 -2.68 -2.18
N PRO A 295 32.57 -1.71 -1.26
CA PRO A 295 33.25 -0.42 -1.40
C PRO A 295 34.77 -0.54 -1.19
N GLY A 296 35.53 0.14 -2.04
CA GLY A 296 36.97 0.33 -1.87
C GLY A 296 37.85 -0.89 -2.18
N VAL A 297 37.31 -1.95 -2.79
CA VAL A 297 38.10 -3.14 -3.16
C VAL A 297 38.17 -3.31 -4.69
N PRO A 298 39.34 -3.70 -5.24
CA PRO A 298 39.55 -3.90 -6.68
C PRO A 298 39.21 -5.34 -7.12
N HIS A 299 39.40 -5.62 -8.41
CA HIS A 299 39.23 -6.96 -9.00
C HIS A 299 40.03 -8.04 -8.26
N ALA A 300 39.41 -9.17 -7.93
CA ALA A 300 40.00 -10.30 -7.22
C ALA A 300 40.68 -9.92 -5.87
N PHE A 301 40.08 -8.99 -5.13
CA PHE A 301 40.65 -8.50 -3.86
C PHE A 301 40.81 -9.60 -2.80
N GLU A 302 39.92 -10.59 -2.79
CA GLU A 302 39.91 -11.72 -1.87
C GLU A 302 41.13 -12.64 -2.05
N VAL A 303 41.75 -12.64 -3.23
CA VAL A 303 43.00 -13.38 -3.47
C VAL A 303 44.17 -12.76 -2.70
N LEU A 304 44.23 -11.43 -2.64
CA LEU A 304 45.30 -10.70 -1.95
C LEU A 304 45.00 -10.49 -0.46
N ALA A 305 43.72 -10.37 -0.12
CA ALA A 305 43.25 -9.99 1.20
C ALA A 305 42.10 -10.90 1.68
N PRO A 306 42.32 -12.23 1.79
CA PRO A 306 41.24 -13.20 2.03
C PRO A 306 40.54 -13.06 3.39
N ASN A 307 41.15 -12.36 4.34
CA ASN A 307 40.68 -12.24 5.72
C ASN A 307 40.17 -10.82 6.08
N ILE A 308 40.03 -9.91 5.11
CA ILE A 308 39.48 -8.58 5.40
C ILE A 308 37.98 -8.71 5.61
N SER A 309 37.38 -7.80 6.38
CA SER A 309 35.94 -7.96 6.68
C SER A 309 35.11 -8.06 5.41
N ALA A 310 35.50 -7.40 4.31
CA ALA A 310 34.83 -7.41 3.00
C ALA A 310 34.65 -8.83 2.40
N THR A 311 35.48 -9.81 2.76
CA THR A 311 35.36 -11.22 2.33
C THR A 311 34.47 -12.07 3.22
N HIS A 312 34.05 -11.54 4.38
CA HIS A 312 33.26 -12.26 5.39
C HIS A 312 32.05 -11.45 5.88
N LEU A 313 31.63 -10.41 5.16
CA LEU A 313 30.62 -9.47 5.64
C LEU A 313 29.27 -10.16 5.92
N THR A 314 29.02 -10.52 7.18
CA THR A 314 27.65 -10.56 7.68
C THR A 314 27.11 -9.13 7.80
N VAL A 315 25.80 -8.95 7.72
CA VAL A 315 25.12 -7.66 8.03
C VAL A 315 25.60 -7.09 9.39
N TRP A 316 25.93 -7.97 10.33
CA TRP A 316 26.45 -7.65 11.66
C TRP A 316 27.91 -7.18 11.66
N GLU A 317 28.78 -7.74 10.83
CA GLU A 317 30.18 -7.32 10.75
C GLU A 317 30.35 -6.02 9.98
N TRP A 318 29.50 -5.79 8.97
CA TRP A 318 29.37 -4.48 8.33
C TRP A 318 29.02 -3.38 9.34
N SER A 319 28.07 -3.66 10.25
CA SER A 319 27.71 -2.73 11.32
C SER A 319 28.79 -2.63 12.41
N ALA A 320 29.46 -3.74 12.75
CA ALA A 320 30.47 -3.84 13.82
C ALA A 320 31.72 -2.99 13.58
N LYS A 321 32.24 -2.98 12.35
CA LYS A 321 33.50 -2.28 12.00
C LYS A 321 33.42 -0.76 12.24
N HIS A 322 32.21 -0.23 12.11
CA HIS A 322 31.89 1.19 12.33
C HIS A 322 31.21 1.42 13.69
N SER A 323 30.95 0.35 14.45
CA SER A 323 30.18 0.41 15.68
C SER A 323 31.03 0.86 16.88
N ARG A 324 30.45 1.71 17.74
CA ARG A 324 31.01 2.09 19.04
C ARG A 324 31.01 0.92 20.05
N LEU A 325 30.23 -0.13 19.79
CA LEU A 325 30.04 -1.30 20.65
C LEU A 325 31.34 -2.05 20.94
N TYR A 326 32.15 -2.28 19.90
CA TYR A 326 33.39 -3.06 19.99
C TYR A 326 34.60 -2.23 20.47
N LYS A 327 34.38 -0.97 20.86
CA LYS A 327 35.42 -0.04 21.33
C LYS A 327 35.31 0.28 22.83
N GLN A 328 34.30 -0.26 23.53
CA GLN A 328 34.02 0.01 24.93
C GLN A 328 34.16 -1.27 25.78
N PRO A 329 34.55 -1.17 27.06
CA PRO A 329 34.58 -2.33 27.97
C PRO A 329 33.15 -2.86 28.22
N ARG A 330 33.01 -4.16 28.54
CA ARG A 330 31.73 -4.90 28.52
C ARG A 330 30.66 -4.30 29.46
N ASP A 331 31.08 -3.70 30.56
CA ASP A 331 30.24 -2.98 31.52
C ASP A 331 29.64 -1.67 30.96
N GLN A 332 30.15 -1.19 29.82
CA GLN A 332 29.68 -0.01 29.10
C GLN A 332 28.96 -0.38 27.79
N ILE A 333 28.85 -1.67 27.47
CA ILE A 333 28.12 -2.14 26.30
C ILE A 333 26.63 -2.04 26.60
N ALA A 334 25.92 -1.26 25.79
CA ALA A 334 24.49 -1.09 25.89
C ALA A 334 23.74 -2.41 25.61
N GLY A 335 22.46 -2.45 25.98
CA GLY A 335 21.67 -3.65 25.82
C GLY A 335 20.21 -3.36 25.54
N TYR A 336 19.45 -4.44 25.45
CA TYR A 336 18.01 -4.39 25.58
C TYR A 336 17.63 -4.54 27.04
N THR A 337 16.92 -3.57 27.57
CA THR A 337 16.27 -3.66 28.88
C THR A 337 14.79 -3.85 28.65
N ASP A 338 14.21 -4.93 29.19
CA ASP A 338 12.76 -5.09 29.24
C ASP A 338 12.18 -3.99 30.14
N ALA A 339 11.33 -3.15 29.56
CA ALA A 339 10.86 -1.94 30.20
C ALA A 339 9.85 -2.19 31.33
N ILE A 340 9.42 -3.43 31.54
CA ILE A 340 8.46 -3.81 32.58
C ILE A 340 9.16 -4.55 33.73
N THR A 341 10.03 -5.49 33.40
CA THR A 341 10.73 -6.35 34.37
C THR A 341 12.08 -5.77 34.80
N GLY A 342 12.66 -4.89 34.00
CA GLY A 342 14.02 -4.35 34.20
C GLY A 342 15.13 -5.36 33.87
N GLU A 343 14.79 -6.55 33.38
CA GLU A 343 15.76 -7.54 32.93
C GLU A 343 16.53 -6.98 31.73
N ARG A 344 17.85 -7.13 31.77
CA ARG A 344 18.75 -6.52 30.78
C ARG A 344 19.60 -7.58 30.12
N LEU A 345 19.68 -7.50 28.80
CA LEU A 345 20.55 -8.32 27.97
C LEU A 345 21.48 -7.41 27.18
N ASP A 346 22.79 -7.51 27.42
CA ASP A 346 23.75 -6.71 26.67
C ASP A 346 23.83 -7.20 25.20
N PHE A 347 24.21 -6.31 24.29
CA PHE A 347 24.22 -6.63 22.87
C PHE A 347 25.23 -7.73 22.48
N LEU A 348 26.25 -8.04 23.31
CA LEU A 348 27.13 -9.19 23.09
C LEU A 348 26.47 -10.50 23.55
N ASP A 349 25.73 -10.48 24.66
CA ASP A 349 24.91 -11.59 25.11
C ASP A 349 23.83 -11.93 24.09
N VAL A 350 23.18 -10.93 23.48
CA VAL A 350 22.20 -11.12 22.39
C VAL A 350 22.81 -11.92 21.23
N LYS A 351 24.04 -11.58 20.82
CA LYS A 351 24.79 -12.31 19.78
C LYS A 351 25.04 -13.76 20.20
N GLU A 352 25.48 -13.97 21.44
CA GLU A 352 25.81 -15.29 21.98
C GLU A 352 24.55 -16.18 22.11
N HIS A 353 23.45 -15.64 22.63
CA HIS A 353 22.18 -16.36 22.77
C HIS A 353 21.51 -16.66 21.43
N ALA A 354 21.57 -15.75 20.45
CA ALA A 354 21.05 -16.00 19.10
C ALA A 354 21.83 -17.15 18.41
N ALA A 355 23.16 -17.18 18.56
CA ALA A 355 24.00 -18.26 18.06
C ALA A 355 23.72 -19.60 18.77
N HIS A 356 23.54 -19.59 20.09
CA HIS A 356 23.18 -20.77 20.87
C HIS A 356 21.79 -21.31 20.53
N LEU A 357 20.80 -20.43 20.31
CA LEU A 357 19.46 -20.81 19.88
C LEU A 357 19.49 -21.46 18.50
N SER A 358 20.15 -20.84 17.53
CA SER A 358 20.33 -21.42 16.18
C SER A 358 21.02 -22.78 16.23
N THR A 359 22.08 -22.89 17.05
CA THR A 359 22.81 -24.15 17.26
C THR A 359 21.94 -25.22 17.94
N ALA A 360 21.11 -24.85 18.93
CA ALA A 360 20.22 -25.77 19.62
C ALA A 360 19.09 -26.25 18.71
N LEU A 361 18.54 -25.35 17.90
CA LEU A 361 17.52 -25.64 16.89
C LEU A 361 18.03 -26.64 15.84
N VAL A 362 19.28 -26.50 15.38
CA VAL A 362 19.91 -27.48 14.47
C VAL A 362 20.25 -28.79 15.19
N LYS A 363 20.95 -28.75 16.33
CA LYS A 363 21.48 -29.96 16.98
C LYS A 363 20.45 -30.79 17.75
N LYS A 364 19.48 -30.16 18.41
CA LYS A 364 18.46 -30.85 19.23
C LYS A 364 17.16 -31.09 18.49
N HIS A 365 16.83 -30.25 17.51
CA HIS A 365 15.57 -30.32 16.78
C HIS A 365 15.74 -30.64 15.28
N GLY A 366 16.99 -30.88 14.83
CA GLY A 366 17.29 -31.50 13.54
C GLY A 366 17.02 -30.62 12.33
N LEU A 367 16.94 -29.30 12.50
CA LEU A 367 16.65 -28.36 11.41
C LEU A 367 17.71 -28.38 10.31
N GLN A 368 17.25 -28.41 9.07
CA GLN A 368 18.07 -28.52 7.86
C GLN A 368 18.03 -27.23 7.02
N PRO A 369 19.04 -26.96 6.18
CA PRO A 369 18.99 -25.87 5.20
C PRO A 369 17.74 -25.93 4.32
N GLY A 370 16.95 -24.86 4.29
CA GLY A 370 15.66 -24.78 3.58
C GLY A 370 14.43 -24.95 4.48
N ASP A 371 14.60 -25.42 5.72
CA ASP A 371 13.53 -25.46 6.70
C ASP A 371 13.16 -24.03 7.14
N THR A 372 11.88 -23.70 7.07
CA THR A 372 11.36 -22.43 7.56
C THR A 372 10.93 -22.58 9.01
N VAL A 373 11.64 -21.94 9.93
CA VAL A 373 11.35 -21.97 11.36
C VAL A 373 10.60 -20.71 11.75
N MET A 374 9.43 -20.88 12.38
CA MET A 374 8.65 -19.77 12.93
C MET A 374 8.59 -19.93 14.45
N VAL A 375 9.36 -19.11 15.17
CA VAL A 375 9.36 -19.08 16.64
C VAL A 375 8.33 -18.05 17.09
N LEU A 376 7.31 -18.48 17.82
CA LEU A 376 6.22 -17.62 18.27
C LEU A 376 6.21 -17.51 19.79
N SER A 377 6.07 -16.30 20.30
CA SER A 377 5.71 -16.08 21.70
C SER A 377 4.23 -16.45 21.90
N PRO A 378 3.86 -17.14 22.99
CA PRO A 378 2.46 -17.45 23.34
C PRO A 378 1.57 -16.20 23.43
N ASN A 379 2.17 -15.03 23.64
CA ASN A 379 1.46 -13.77 23.87
C ASN A 379 1.26 -12.94 22.58
N SER A 380 1.63 -13.45 21.42
CA SER A 380 1.45 -12.76 20.14
C SER A 380 0.02 -12.94 19.60
N ILE A 381 -0.54 -11.88 19.00
CA ILE A 381 -1.90 -11.90 18.41
C ILE A 381 -2.05 -12.96 17.30
N TRP A 382 -0.93 -13.47 16.80
CA TRP A 382 -0.82 -14.42 15.71
C TRP A 382 -0.95 -15.87 16.16
N TYR A 383 -0.80 -16.17 17.45
CA TYR A 383 -0.89 -17.52 17.98
C TYR A 383 -2.24 -18.21 17.68
N PRO A 384 -3.42 -17.56 17.86
CA PRO A 384 -4.71 -18.16 17.50
C PRO A 384 -4.97 -18.21 15.98
N LEU A 385 -4.37 -17.28 15.23
CA LEU A 385 -4.54 -17.21 13.77
C LEU A 385 -3.73 -18.32 13.07
N LEU A 386 -2.53 -18.61 13.57
CA LEU A 386 -1.69 -19.68 13.07
C LEU A 386 -2.21 -21.06 13.49
N GLU A 387 -2.80 -21.21 14.68
CA GLU A 387 -3.49 -22.44 15.08
C GLU A 387 -4.62 -22.81 14.09
N ARG A 388 -5.34 -21.80 13.58
CA ARG A 388 -6.34 -21.96 12.52
C ARG A 388 -5.73 -22.30 11.16
N LEU A 389 -4.58 -21.72 10.80
CA LEU A 389 -3.86 -22.05 9.57
C LEU A 389 -3.26 -23.46 9.61
N ILE A 390 -2.79 -23.91 10.77
CA ILE A 390 -2.32 -25.28 11.02
C ILE A 390 -3.48 -26.28 10.94
N HIS A 391 -4.66 -25.93 11.48
CA HIS A 391 -5.90 -26.70 11.31
C HIS A 391 -6.40 -26.72 9.85
N ALA A 392 -6.23 -25.63 9.11
CA ALA A 392 -6.56 -25.56 7.70
C ALA A 392 -5.58 -26.38 6.84
N GLY A 393 -4.28 -26.34 7.17
CA GLY A 393 -3.21 -27.13 6.56
C GLY A 393 -3.35 -28.63 6.80
N ALA A 394 -3.96 -29.04 7.93
CA ALA A 394 -4.26 -30.45 8.24
C ALA A 394 -5.17 -31.13 7.20
N LYS A 395 -5.86 -30.36 6.36
CA LYS A 395 -6.73 -30.85 5.28
C LYS A 395 -5.94 -31.35 4.05
N TYR A 396 -4.64 -31.05 3.95
CA TYR A 396 -3.80 -31.37 2.78
C TYR A 396 -2.89 -32.60 2.96
N GLY A 397 -3.09 -33.40 4.02
CA GLY A 397 -2.48 -34.74 4.16
C GLY A 397 -1.26 -34.85 5.08
N ARG A 398 -0.93 -36.08 5.50
CA ARG A 398 0.00 -36.41 6.61
C ARG A 398 1.50 -36.18 6.35
N ARG A 399 1.94 -35.80 5.16
CA ARG A 399 3.38 -35.79 4.79
C ARG A 399 4.17 -34.52 5.16
N GLY A 400 3.57 -33.54 5.86
CA GLY A 400 4.23 -32.26 6.14
C GLY A 400 4.10 -31.73 7.57
N LYS A 401 3.87 -32.58 8.58
CA LYS A 401 3.81 -32.12 9.97
C LYS A 401 5.12 -32.43 10.70
N THR A 402 5.92 -31.40 10.95
CA THR A 402 6.94 -31.44 12.02
C THR A 402 6.20 -31.39 13.38
N PRO A 403 6.59 -32.20 14.39
CA PRO A 403 5.96 -32.17 15.70
C PRO A 403 6.07 -30.78 16.35
N ILE A 404 4.96 -30.28 16.91
CA ILE A 404 4.97 -29.04 17.70
C ILE A 404 5.72 -29.34 19.00
N PHE A 405 6.80 -28.60 19.25
CA PHE A 405 7.55 -28.71 20.49
C PHE A 405 7.12 -27.60 21.46
N TRP A 406 6.82 -27.99 22.71
CA TRP A 406 6.44 -27.07 23.78
C TRP A 406 7.61 -26.92 24.74
N VAL A 407 7.91 -25.68 25.17
CA VAL A 407 8.75 -25.47 26.34
C VAL A 407 7.96 -25.99 27.55
N PRO A 408 8.47 -26.94 28.35
CA PRO A 408 7.74 -27.50 29.48
C PRO A 408 7.40 -26.43 30.52
N GLU A 409 6.21 -26.53 31.11
CA GLU A 409 5.73 -25.61 32.14
C GLU A 409 6.64 -25.66 33.36
N GLY A 410 7.19 -24.51 33.76
CA GLY A 410 8.16 -24.39 34.86
C GLY A 410 9.65 -24.41 34.45
N CYS A 411 9.98 -24.57 33.17
CA CYS A 411 11.35 -24.37 32.69
C CYS A 411 11.64 -22.89 32.43
N THR A 412 12.29 -22.20 33.37
CA THR A 412 12.92 -20.89 33.15
C THR A 412 14.31 -21.10 32.57
N ASN A 413 14.41 -21.34 31.27
CA ASN A 413 15.68 -21.09 30.59
C ASN A 413 15.69 -19.61 30.23
N ASP A 414 16.82 -18.95 30.48
CA ASP A 414 17.14 -17.53 30.18
C ASP A 414 17.09 -17.22 28.67
N ILE A 415 15.96 -17.47 28.03
CA ILE A 415 15.72 -17.33 26.60
C ILE A 415 14.94 -16.04 26.40
N CYS A 416 15.66 -14.92 26.37
CA CYS A 416 15.15 -13.70 25.76
C CYS A 416 15.20 -13.89 24.23
N GLY A 417 14.07 -14.23 23.63
CA GLY A 417 13.97 -14.46 22.19
C GLY A 417 14.05 -13.16 21.41
N PHE A 418 15.14 -12.95 20.67
CA PHE A 418 15.23 -11.94 19.62
C PHE A 418 15.48 -12.63 18.26
N LEU A 419 14.58 -12.41 17.30
CA LEU A 419 14.82 -12.61 15.87
C LEU A 419 13.98 -11.61 15.04
N ASP A 420 14.66 -11.07 14.05
CA ASP A 420 14.36 -9.91 13.20
C ASP A 420 13.15 -10.12 12.27
N PHE A 421 12.27 -9.12 12.20
CA PHE A 421 11.24 -8.97 11.16
C PHE A 421 11.14 -7.50 10.74
N SER A 422 11.42 -7.28 9.45
CA SER A 422 11.29 -6.02 8.73
C SER A 422 10.00 -5.26 9.06
N SER A 423 10.11 -3.98 9.39
CA SER A 423 8.97 -3.07 9.57
C SER A 423 8.35 -2.69 8.22
N GLY A 424 7.63 -3.64 7.64
CA GLY A 424 6.59 -3.40 6.63
C GLY A 424 5.18 -3.80 7.10
N THR A 425 5.05 -4.61 8.16
CA THR A 425 3.75 -5.23 8.50
C THR A 425 3.47 -5.50 10.00
N THR A 426 4.31 -5.12 10.97
CA THR A 426 4.18 -5.63 12.37
C THR A 426 3.69 -4.67 13.46
N GLY A 427 3.55 -3.36 13.24
CA GLY A 427 2.81 -2.49 14.18
C GLY A 427 3.29 -2.43 15.65
N LEU A 428 4.55 -2.75 15.97
CA LEU A 428 5.12 -2.53 17.30
C LEU A 428 6.22 -1.44 17.25
N PRO A 429 6.12 -0.35 18.03
CA PRO A 429 7.17 0.66 18.14
C PRO A 429 8.31 0.27 19.08
N LYS A 430 9.45 0.93 18.88
CA LYS A 430 10.65 0.89 19.72
C LYS A 430 10.96 2.31 20.23
N ALA A 431 11.52 2.44 21.42
CA ALA A 431 11.92 3.73 22.02
C ALA A 431 13.44 3.69 22.30
N GLU A 432 14.17 4.74 21.88
CA GLU A 432 15.64 4.80 21.93
C GLU A 432 16.08 6.05 22.69
N LYS A 433 17.15 5.96 23.49
CA LYS A 433 17.73 7.12 24.17
C LYS A 433 18.96 7.63 23.41
N ALA A 434 18.81 8.71 22.64
CA ALA A 434 19.91 9.30 21.88
C ALA A 434 20.83 10.15 22.77
N THR A 435 22.15 10.02 22.60
CA THR A 435 23.14 10.95 23.19
C THR A 435 23.58 11.97 22.14
N SER A 436 23.69 13.23 22.56
CA SER A 436 23.57 14.46 21.75
C SER A 436 24.70 14.78 20.73
N SER A 437 25.19 13.83 19.91
CA SER A 437 26.39 14.10 19.07
C SER A 437 26.49 13.46 17.67
N THR A 438 25.42 12.96 17.05
CA THR A 438 25.54 12.22 15.77
C THR A 438 24.90 12.93 14.57
N PRO A 439 25.62 13.19 13.46
CA PRO A 439 25.05 13.81 12.26
C PRO A 439 24.24 12.81 11.40
N PRO A 440 23.18 13.25 10.68
CA PRO A 440 22.31 12.34 9.92
C PRO A 440 22.92 11.92 8.58
N LEU A 441 23.01 10.61 8.33
CA LEU A 441 23.46 10.03 7.04
C LEU A 441 22.26 9.56 6.19
N PRO A 442 22.34 9.65 4.84
CA PRO A 442 21.27 9.25 3.93
C PRO A 442 21.23 7.73 3.74
N HIS A 443 20.05 7.19 3.42
CA HIS A 443 19.65 5.80 3.09
C HIS A 443 18.92 4.99 4.19
N GLY A 444 17.64 4.67 3.90
CA GLY A 444 16.96 3.40 4.23
C GLY A 444 16.45 3.19 5.65
N LEU A 445 15.13 2.99 5.82
CA LEU A 445 14.49 2.63 7.10
C LEU A 445 15.04 1.33 7.74
N VAL A 446 15.68 0.46 6.95
CA VAL A 446 16.38 -0.75 7.43
C VAL A 446 17.63 -0.41 8.27
N ARG A 447 18.26 0.77 8.05
CA ARG A 447 19.44 1.21 8.82
C ARG A 447 19.12 1.67 10.24
N PHE A 448 17.89 2.10 10.53
CA PHE A 448 17.56 2.60 11.88
C PHE A 448 17.61 1.49 12.94
N LEU A 449 17.28 0.24 12.60
CA LEU A 449 17.28 -0.87 13.57
C LEU A 449 18.67 -1.32 14.00
N ASN A 450 19.69 -1.11 13.17
CA ASN A 450 21.09 -1.40 13.50
C ASN A 450 21.81 -0.18 14.10
N CYS A 451 21.14 0.98 14.17
CA CYS A 451 21.73 2.23 14.66
C CYS A 451 22.06 2.16 16.16
N PRO A 452 21.21 1.62 17.06
CA PRO A 452 21.56 1.50 18.48
C PRO A 452 22.73 0.55 18.73
N ILE A 453 22.81 -0.54 17.96
CA ILE A 453 23.92 -1.49 18.02
C ILE A 453 25.19 -0.88 17.42
N ALA A 454 25.07 -0.06 16.37
CA ALA A 454 26.18 0.70 15.79
C ALA A 454 26.66 1.85 16.69
N ASN A 455 25.77 2.46 17.48
CA ASN A 455 26.11 3.61 18.32
C ASN A 455 26.34 3.25 19.79
N ASN A 456 26.12 1.99 20.18
CA ASN A 456 26.13 1.50 21.56
C ASN A 456 25.10 2.25 22.45
N GLU A 457 23.84 2.32 21.99
CA GLU A 457 22.75 3.04 22.65
C GLU A 457 21.80 2.08 23.40
N GLU A 458 21.40 2.47 24.61
CA GLU A 458 20.47 1.69 25.44
C GLU A 458 19.07 1.66 24.83
N CYS A 459 18.50 0.46 24.77
CA CYS A 459 17.19 0.22 24.17
C CYS A 459 16.22 -0.31 25.23
N ALA A 460 15.12 0.41 25.45
CA ALA A 460 14.01 -0.07 26.26
C ALA A 460 13.01 -0.83 25.38
N MET A 461 12.78 -2.11 25.67
CA MET A 461 11.91 -2.99 24.90
C MET A 461 10.61 -3.26 25.64
N LEU A 462 9.49 -3.17 24.92
CA LEU A 462 8.17 -3.47 25.47
C LEU A 462 7.76 -4.89 25.05
N PRO A 463 7.55 -5.83 25.99
CA PRO A 463 7.13 -7.21 25.66
C PRO A 463 5.73 -7.28 25.06
N LYS A 464 4.90 -6.25 25.29
CA LYS A 464 3.60 -6.04 24.65
C LYS A 464 3.38 -4.54 24.46
N PHE A 465 3.08 -4.12 23.24
CA PHE A 465 2.77 -2.71 23.00
C PHE A 465 1.35 -2.38 23.49
N SER A 466 1.29 -1.43 24.41
CA SER A 466 0.16 -0.54 24.57
C SER A 466 0.70 0.88 24.62
N ILE A 467 -0.10 1.85 24.20
CA ILE A 467 0.28 3.26 24.29
C ILE A 467 0.57 3.67 25.75
N GLU A 468 -0.12 3.07 26.72
CA GLU A 468 0.14 3.25 28.16
C GLU A 468 1.51 2.73 28.57
N ALA A 469 1.85 1.48 28.22
CA ALA A 469 3.13 0.88 28.56
C ALA A 469 4.30 1.59 27.87
N PHE A 470 4.09 2.06 26.64
CA PHE A 470 5.06 2.87 25.92
C PHE A 470 5.32 4.22 26.58
N LEU A 471 4.27 4.93 26.99
CA LEU A 471 4.39 6.21 27.68
C LEU A 471 4.97 6.06 29.10
N GLN A 472 4.61 4.97 29.79
CA GLN A 472 5.18 4.63 31.09
C GLN A 472 6.68 4.33 30.97
N ALA A 473 7.09 3.51 30.00
CA ALA A 473 8.50 3.23 29.73
C ALA A 473 9.30 4.48 29.33
N ALA A 474 8.69 5.38 28.55
CA ALA A 474 9.31 6.67 28.20
C ALA A 474 9.62 7.51 29.45
N VAL A 475 8.71 7.53 30.42
CA VAL A 475 8.88 8.25 31.70
C VAL A 475 9.90 7.53 32.58
N ASP A 476 9.77 6.22 32.75
CA ASP A 476 10.59 5.41 33.67
C ASP A 476 12.06 5.34 33.22
N HIS A 477 12.31 5.25 31.92
CA HIS A 477 13.66 5.18 31.35
C HIS A 477 14.23 6.53 30.91
N ASN A 478 13.47 7.62 31.13
CA ASN A 478 13.91 8.97 30.83
C ASN A 478 14.36 9.11 29.36
N ILE A 479 13.44 8.80 28.44
CA ILE A 479 13.66 8.81 26.99
C ILE A 479 13.32 10.21 26.46
N THR A 480 14.33 10.88 25.91
CA THR A 480 14.22 12.29 25.46
C THR A 480 13.91 12.44 23.97
N ASP A 481 14.07 11.37 23.18
CA ASP A 481 13.97 11.39 21.73
C ASP A 481 13.22 10.15 21.24
N PHE A 482 12.30 10.32 20.28
CA PHE A 482 11.49 9.21 19.75
C PHE A 482 11.62 9.13 18.23
N THR A 483 11.99 7.96 17.71
CA THR A 483 11.91 7.64 16.28
C THR A 483 10.57 6.95 16.01
N LEU A 484 9.61 7.68 15.43
CA LEU A 484 8.23 7.20 15.29
C LEU A 484 7.79 7.19 13.83
N ILE A 485 7.06 6.14 13.45
CA ILE A 485 6.34 6.12 12.16
C ILE A 485 5.11 7.04 12.22
N PRO A 486 4.69 7.65 11.09
CA PRO A 486 3.61 8.65 11.09
C PRO A 486 2.28 8.21 11.73
N SER A 487 1.95 6.92 11.65
CA SER A 487 0.74 6.36 12.28
C SER A 487 0.79 6.39 13.81
N ILE A 488 1.96 6.23 14.41
CA ILE A 488 2.15 6.23 15.87
C ILE A 488 2.22 7.68 16.39
N VAL A 489 2.85 8.58 15.63
CA VAL A 489 2.75 10.03 15.88
C VAL A 489 1.28 10.46 15.90
N THR A 490 0.50 9.99 14.93
CA THR A 490 -0.94 10.27 14.86
C THR A 490 -1.70 9.71 16.08
N CYS A 491 -1.35 8.51 16.56
CA CYS A 491 -1.96 7.94 17.77
C CYS A 491 -1.57 8.72 19.03
N LEU A 492 -0.29 9.08 19.22
CA LEU A 492 0.18 9.86 20.37
C LEU A 492 -0.41 11.29 20.42
N VAL A 493 -0.74 11.86 19.26
CA VAL A 493 -1.38 13.18 19.19
C VAL A 493 -2.89 13.10 19.48
N ARG A 494 -3.52 11.94 19.28
CA ARG A 494 -4.98 11.79 19.36
C ARG A 494 -5.48 11.03 20.60
N ASP A 495 -4.65 10.19 21.20
CA ASP A 495 -5.07 9.31 22.29
C ASP A 495 -5.02 10.04 23.64
N ALA A 496 -6.16 10.09 24.33
CA ALA A 496 -6.33 10.78 25.60
C ALA A 496 -5.45 10.23 26.72
N ILE A 497 -4.98 8.98 26.60
CA ILE A 497 -4.08 8.35 27.57
C ILE A 497 -2.73 9.06 27.69
N VAL A 498 -2.29 9.75 26.63
CA VAL A 498 -1.06 10.56 26.59
C VAL A 498 -1.10 11.69 27.61
N ASN A 499 -2.30 12.22 27.90
CA ASN A 499 -2.49 13.29 28.90
C ASN A 499 -2.23 12.83 30.33
N LYS A 500 -2.14 11.51 30.59
CA LYS A 500 -1.86 10.96 31.92
C LYS A 500 -0.36 10.94 32.27
N PHE A 501 0.51 11.16 31.30
CA PHE A 501 1.96 11.06 31.46
C PHE A 501 2.62 12.44 31.35
N ASP A 502 3.48 12.79 32.32
CA ASP A 502 4.16 14.08 32.34
C ASP A 502 5.48 14.02 31.55
N LEU A 503 5.42 14.36 30.27
CA LEU A 503 6.60 14.46 29.40
C LEU A 503 7.34 15.81 29.53
N ARG A 504 6.96 16.68 30.48
CA ARG A 504 7.42 18.09 30.58
C ARG A 504 8.74 18.29 31.34
N VAL A 505 9.40 17.22 31.81
CA VAL A 505 10.51 17.31 32.79
C VAL A 505 11.88 17.68 32.20
N TYR A 506 12.06 17.77 30.87
CA TYR A 506 13.42 17.84 30.28
C TYR A 506 13.89 19.15 29.64
N PHE A 507 13.28 20.33 29.89
CA PHE A 507 13.92 21.62 29.56
C PHE A 507 13.56 22.74 30.56
N PRO A 508 14.49 23.66 30.93
CA PRO A 508 14.31 24.57 32.06
C PRO A 508 13.28 25.69 31.84
N PRO A 509 12.70 26.24 32.92
CA PRO A 509 11.35 26.84 32.94
C PRO A 509 11.37 28.37 33.03
N LYS A 510 12.08 29.06 32.14
CA LYS A 510 12.18 30.55 32.21
C LYS A 510 11.64 31.34 31.02
N SER A 511 10.97 30.71 30.05
CA SER A 511 10.33 31.42 28.92
C SER A 511 8.88 31.02 28.64
N THR A 512 8.23 30.24 29.51
CA THR A 512 6.85 29.76 29.31
C THR A 512 5.88 30.40 30.31
N SER A 513 5.25 31.51 29.91
CA SER A 513 4.04 32.01 30.56
C SER A 513 2.80 31.45 29.86
N TYR A 514 1.90 30.87 30.65
CA TYR A 514 0.62 30.24 30.25
C TYR A 514 -0.40 31.19 29.60
N LYS A 515 -0.09 32.48 29.41
CA LYS A 515 -1.02 33.48 28.90
C LYS A 515 -1.22 33.48 27.37
N TYR A 516 -0.62 32.52 26.67
CA TYR A 516 -0.70 32.37 25.21
C TYR A 516 -1.02 30.93 24.75
N ALA A 517 -1.42 30.03 25.65
CA ALA A 517 -1.56 28.60 25.35
C ALA A 517 -3.03 28.19 25.18
N ASN A 518 -3.57 28.39 23.96
CA ASN A 518 -4.95 28.01 23.64
C ASN A 518 -5.08 27.05 22.43
N MET A 519 -3.99 26.52 21.82
CA MET A 519 -4.09 25.61 20.67
C MET A 519 -2.97 24.53 20.58
N SER A 520 -3.34 23.43 19.90
CA SER A 520 -2.68 22.16 19.53
C SER A 520 -1.15 22.02 19.56
N GLY A 521 -0.67 20.93 20.19
CA GLY A 521 0.58 20.20 19.90
C GLY A 521 1.92 20.93 20.13
N ILE A 522 2.94 20.22 20.62
CA ILE A 522 4.29 20.80 20.79
C ILE A 522 5.06 20.70 19.46
N VAL A 523 5.52 21.85 18.96
CA VAL A 523 6.37 21.99 17.78
C VAL A 523 7.84 21.79 18.18
N LEU A 524 8.60 21.00 17.41
CA LEU A 524 10.02 20.78 17.68
C LEU A 524 10.83 22.10 17.52
N PRO A 525 11.77 22.41 18.43
CA PRO A 525 12.48 23.72 18.47
C PRO A 525 13.21 24.14 17.18
N SER A 526 13.54 23.20 16.30
CA SER A 526 14.24 23.44 15.03
C SER A 526 13.30 23.67 13.83
N THR A 527 11.99 23.70 14.04
CA THR A 527 10.98 23.84 12.99
C THR A 527 10.42 25.25 12.98
N GLN A 528 10.63 25.95 11.88
CA GLN A 528 9.99 27.24 11.60
C GLN A 528 8.62 26.98 10.98
N LEU A 529 7.61 27.71 11.44
CA LEU A 529 6.24 27.60 10.95
C LEU A 529 5.75 28.96 10.44
N GLU A 530 5.02 28.94 9.34
CA GLU A 530 4.29 30.08 8.82
C GLU A 530 2.84 29.66 8.55
N VAL A 531 1.90 30.52 8.91
CA VAL A 531 0.49 30.34 8.51
C VAL A 531 0.28 31.15 7.24
N VAL A 532 -0.07 30.45 6.17
CA VAL A 532 -0.09 31.03 4.83
C VAL A 532 -1.48 30.92 4.23
N ASP A 533 -1.95 32.03 3.67
CA ASP A 533 -3.18 32.06 2.90
C ASP A 533 -3.05 31.13 1.68
N ILE A 534 -3.93 30.14 1.59
CA ILE A 534 -3.83 29.09 0.58
C ILE A 534 -4.01 29.65 -0.83
N ASP A 535 -4.87 30.67 -0.98
CA ASP A 535 -5.24 31.23 -2.29
C ASP A 535 -4.21 32.28 -2.78
N THR A 536 -3.58 33.04 -1.88
CA THR A 536 -2.67 34.16 -2.23
C THR A 536 -1.19 33.91 -1.91
N GLY A 537 -0.86 32.89 -1.11
CA GLY A 537 0.50 32.59 -0.68
C GLY A 537 1.11 33.61 0.29
N LYS A 538 0.30 34.55 0.80
CA LYS A 538 0.74 35.56 1.77
C LYS A 538 0.73 34.98 3.18
N GLU A 539 1.74 35.32 3.97
CA GLU A 539 1.78 35.05 5.41
C GLU A 539 0.65 35.82 6.11
N LEU A 540 -0.20 35.13 6.86
CA LEU A 540 -1.39 35.69 7.52
C LEU A 540 -1.13 36.04 9.00
N GLY A 541 0.10 35.86 9.48
CA GLY A 541 0.45 35.98 10.89
C GLY A 541 -0.14 34.85 11.74
N VAL A 542 0.23 34.82 13.02
CA VAL A 542 -0.08 33.72 13.95
C VAL A 542 -1.58 33.52 14.24
N ASP A 543 -2.40 34.55 14.00
CA ASP A 543 -3.86 34.51 14.21
C ASP A 543 -4.65 34.28 12.90
N GLY A 544 -3.94 34.14 11.77
CA GLY A 544 -4.52 33.90 10.46
C GLY A 544 -5.08 32.49 10.32
N VAL A 545 -6.15 32.33 9.52
CA VAL A 545 -6.66 31.00 9.15
C VAL A 545 -6.11 30.66 7.77
N GLY A 546 -5.14 29.75 7.72
CA GLY A 546 -4.43 29.35 6.51
C GLY A 546 -3.77 27.98 6.65
N ASP A 547 -3.00 27.56 5.64
CA ASP A 547 -2.20 26.33 5.68
C ASP A 547 -0.92 26.54 6.49
N ILE A 548 -0.49 25.50 7.21
CA ILE A 548 0.70 25.56 8.07
C ILE A 548 1.87 25.09 7.24
N TRP A 549 2.83 25.96 6.95
CA TRP A 549 4.04 25.59 6.23
C TRP A 549 5.18 25.43 7.21
N ALA A 550 6.02 24.41 7.00
CA ALA A 550 7.04 24.03 7.96
C ALA A 550 8.42 23.93 7.30
N ARG A 551 9.43 24.56 7.90
CA ARG A 551 10.82 24.50 7.45
C ARG A 551 11.72 24.03 8.59
N GLY A 552 12.48 22.97 8.36
CA GLY A 552 13.41 22.40 9.34
C GLY A 552 14.22 21.27 8.74
N HIS A 553 15.40 20.99 9.28
CA HIS A 553 16.35 20.02 8.71
C HIS A 553 15.76 18.61 8.56
N GLN A 554 14.88 18.21 9.48
CA GLN A 554 14.18 16.93 9.46
C GLN A 554 13.08 16.80 8.37
N ILE A 555 12.53 17.91 7.87
CA ILE A 555 11.37 17.90 6.95
C ILE A 555 11.78 17.72 5.48
N ALA A 556 13.00 18.13 5.11
CA ALA A 556 13.47 18.17 3.72
C ALA A 556 13.92 16.81 3.13
N ILE A 557 14.02 15.75 3.93
CA ILE A 557 14.77 14.54 3.56
C ILE A 557 13.96 13.57 2.67
N GLY A 558 12.62 13.65 2.69
CA GLY A 558 11.73 12.71 1.99
C GLY A 558 11.62 12.88 0.46
N TYR A 559 12.11 13.98 -0.12
CA TYR A 559 11.85 14.32 -1.53
C TYR A 559 13.13 14.42 -2.40
N LEU A 560 14.30 14.25 -1.81
CA LEU A 560 15.63 14.65 -2.32
C LEU A 560 16.15 13.96 -3.61
N ASN A 561 15.38 13.10 -4.27
CA ASN A 561 15.74 12.53 -5.59
C ASN A 561 14.60 12.61 -6.62
N ASN A 562 13.58 13.41 -6.33
CA ASN A 562 12.51 13.72 -7.26
C ASN A 562 12.45 15.26 -7.38
N PRO A 563 13.14 15.85 -8.38
CA PRO A 563 13.21 17.30 -8.56
C PRO A 563 11.83 17.93 -8.69
N THR A 564 10.91 17.21 -9.35
CA THR A 564 9.52 17.62 -9.53
C THR A 564 8.76 17.63 -8.21
N ALA A 565 8.79 16.53 -7.45
CA ALA A 565 8.10 16.47 -6.16
C ALA A 565 8.73 17.42 -5.11
N THR A 566 10.04 17.68 -5.20
CA THR A 566 10.69 18.69 -4.36
C THR A 566 10.21 20.09 -4.74
N ALA A 567 10.16 20.43 -6.04
CA ALA A 567 9.68 21.73 -6.51
C ALA A 567 8.17 21.96 -6.26
N GLU A 568 7.37 20.89 -6.26
CA GLU A 568 5.92 20.98 -6.02
C GLU A 568 5.57 21.17 -4.54
N ASN A 569 6.36 20.58 -3.64
CA ASN A 569 6.09 20.56 -2.21
C ASN A 569 6.93 21.56 -1.39
N PHE A 570 8.06 22.05 -1.92
CA PHE A 570 8.93 23.04 -1.27
C PHE A 570 8.97 24.36 -2.04
N ARG A 571 8.92 25.49 -1.32
CA ARG A 571 9.30 26.80 -1.87
C ARG A 571 10.80 26.91 -2.06
N GLN A 572 11.24 27.89 -2.87
CA GLN A 572 12.65 28.23 -3.05
C GLN A 572 13.38 28.61 -1.73
N ASP A 573 12.65 29.00 -0.69
CA ASP A 573 13.18 29.32 0.64
C ASP A 573 13.16 28.12 1.62
N GLY A 574 12.72 26.93 1.18
CA GLY A 574 12.85 25.68 1.94
C GLY A 574 11.67 25.30 2.85
N TYR A 575 10.54 26.01 2.80
CA TYR A 575 9.32 25.61 3.50
C TYR A 575 8.58 24.49 2.77
N LEU A 576 8.24 23.42 3.49
CA LEU A 576 7.34 22.35 3.06
C LEU A 576 5.89 22.80 3.20
N ARG A 577 5.11 22.59 2.14
CA ARG A 577 3.64 22.66 2.15
C ARG A 577 3.11 21.42 2.87
N THR A 578 2.57 21.56 4.08
CA THR A 578 2.17 20.39 4.90
C THR A 578 0.82 19.81 4.50
N ALA A 579 -0.04 20.58 3.83
CA ALA A 579 -1.17 20.04 3.12
C ALA A 579 -0.71 19.47 1.76
N SER A 580 -1.07 18.21 1.48
CA SER A 580 -1.25 17.80 0.08
C SER A 580 -2.10 18.87 -0.60
N SER A 581 -1.71 19.33 -1.78
CA SER A 581 -2.46 20.30 -2.59
C SER A 581 -3.81 19.74 -3.05
N ASN A 582 -4.72 19.51 -2.10
CA ASN A 582 -6.17 19.49 -2.30
C ASN A 582 -6.82 20.78 -1.77
N GLY A 583 -6.04 21.71 -1.20
CA GLY A 583 -6.51 23.02 -0.77
C GLY A 583 -6.27 24.15 -1.78
N ASN A 584 -5.30 24.01 -2.68
CA ASN A 584 -4.96 25.04 -3.67
C ASN A 584 -5.56 24.66 -5.04
N MET A 585 -6.85 24.94 -5.24
CA MET A 585 -7.56 24.77 -6.53
C MET A 585 -7.12 25.80 -7.58
N SER A 586 -5.82 25.97 -7.76
CA SER A 586 -5.26 26.70 -8.90
C SER A 586 -4.11 25.99 -9.60
N ASN A 587 -3.44 24.98 -9.00
CA ASN A 587 -2.26 24.35 -9.63
C ASN A 587 -2.03 22.84 -9.34
N SER A 588 -2.95 22.11 -8.69
CA SER A 588 -2.85 20.63 -8.66
C SER A 588 -3.53 20.02 -9.89
N VAL A 589 -2.87 19.04 -10.51
CA VAL A 589 -3.41 18.33 -11.67
C VAL A 589 -4.59 17.48 -11.19
N VAL A 590 -5.82 17.95 -11.50
CA VAL A 590 -7.05 17.24 -11.17
C VAL A 590 -7.12 15.94 -11.98
N VAL A 591 -7.33 14.81 -11.30
CA VAL A 591 -7.56 13.54 -11.98
C VAL A 591 -8.81 13.66 -12.85
N PRO A 592 -8.77 13.28 -14.13
CA PRO A 592 -9.96 13.33 -14.97
C PRO A 592 -11.18 12.65 -14.32
N PHE A 593 -12.33 13.29 -14.46
CA PHE A 593 -13.63 12.93 -13.87
C PHE A 593 -13.76 13.08 -12.35
N SER A 594 -12.69 13.37 -11.59
CA SER A 594 -12.75 13.43 -10.12
C SER A 594 -13.53 14.62 -9.58
N GLU A 595 -13.54 15.74 -10.30
CA GLU A 595 -14.24 16.97 -9.94
C GLU A 595 -15.13 17.45 -11.10
N PRO A 596 -16.27 18.10 -10.80
CA PRO A 596 -17.06 18.77 -11.82
C PRO A 596 -16.29 19.98 -12.40
N PRO A 597 -16.57 20.38 -13.66
CA PRO A 597 -15.86 21.46 -14.36
C PRO A 597 -15.63 22.74 -13.54
N TRP A 598 -16.64 23.19 -12.78
CA TRP A 598 -16.60 24.45 -12.03
C TRP A 598 -15.64 24.45 -10.83
N LEU A 599 -15.31 23.27 -10.31
CA LEU A 599 -14.27 23.05 -9.28
C LEU A 599 -12.88 22.89 -9.91
N SER A 600 -12.81 22.53 -11.19
CA SER A 600 -11.55 22.49 -11.96
C SER A 600 -11.16 23.84 -12.56
N GLY A 601 -11.77 24.95 -12.10
CA GLY A 601 -11.47 26.30 -12.56
C GLY A 601 -12.19 26.71 -13.85
N LEU A 602 -13.07 25.87 -14.41
CA LEU A 602 -13.86 26.24 -15.60
C LEU A 602 -15.04 27.14 -15.21
N PRO A 603 -15.46 28.06 -16.11
CA PRO A 603 -16.60 28.92 -15.86
C PRO A 603 -17.89 28.10 -15.73
N SER A 604 -18.77 28.53 -14.83
CA SER A 604 -20.12 28.00 -14.72
C SER A 604 -21.11 29.14 -14.47
N PRO A 605 -22.28 29.15 -15.12
CA PRO A 605 -23.32 30.14 -14.88
C PRO A 605 -24.11 29.87 -13.60
N PHE A 606 -23.89 28.73 -12.94
CA PHE A 606 -24.72 28.23 -11.84
C PHE A 606 -24.15 28.52 -10.46
N TYR A 607 -22.83 28.66 -10.34
CA TYR A 607 -22.13 28.75 -9.06
C TYR A 607 -21.51 30.13 -8.87
N ASP A 608 -21.69 30.67 -7.66
CA ASP A 608 -21.18 31.98 -7.24
C ASP A 608 -20.19 31.84 -6.07
N GLU A 609 -19.82 32.95 -5.46
CA GLU A 609 -18.87 32.95 -4.33
C GLU A 609 -19.44 32.28 -3.06
N SER A 610 -20.75 32.41 -2.80
CA SER A 610 -21.40 31.76 -1.67
C SER A 610 -21.30 30.24 -1.80
N HIS A 611 -21.62 29.73 -2.98
CA HIS A 611 -21.50 28.32 -3.32
C HIS A 611 -20.07 27.78 -3.14
N ARG A 612 -19.07 28.53 -3.61
CA ARG A 612 -17.65 28.14 -3.48
C ARG A 612 -17.18 28.11 -2.02
N LYS A 613 -17.57 29.10 -1.21
CA LYS A 613 -17.27 29.12 0.23
C LYS A 613 -17.93 27.95 0.95
N TRP A 614 -19.20 27.69 0.66
CA TRP A 614 -19.94 26.56 1.21
C TRP A 614 -19.30 25.21 0.84
N GLN A 615 -18.87 25.05 -0.41
CA GLN A 615 -18.18 23.85 -0.88
C GLN A 615 -16.87 23.62 -0.12
N LYS A 616 -16.00 24.64 -0.01
CA LYS A 616 -14.75 24.57 0.76
C LYS A 616 -15.02 24.15 2.22
N ALA A 617 -16.05 24.72 2.84
CA ALA A 617 -16.45 24.43 4.21
C ALA A 617 -16.93 22.97 4.40
N CYS A 618 -17.83 22.52 3.52
CA CYS A 618 -18.34 21.15 3.56
C CYS A 618 -17.21 20.12 3.36
N ARG A 619 -16.31 20.38 2.41
CA ARG A 619 -15.14 19.52 2.16
C ARG A 619 -14.27 19.39 3.39
N ALA A 620 -13.89 20.51 4.00
CA ALA A 620 -13.06 20.51 5.20
C ALA A 620 -13.72 19.74 6.36
N PHE A 621 -15.04 19.90 6.54
CA PHE A 621 -15.79 19.18 7.57
C PHE A 621 -15.80 17.66 7.32
N VAL A 622 -16.10 17.24 6.08
CA VAL A 622 -16.09 15.81 5.69
C VAL A 622 -14.71 15.20 5.84
N ASP A 623 -13.67 15.91 5.43
CA ASP A 623 -12.29 15.43 5.47
C ASP A 623 -11.82 15.23 6.92
N HIS A 624 -12.16 16.19 7.78
CA HIS A 624 -11.78 16.14 9.17
C HIS A 624 -12.50 15.05 9.95
N HIS A 625 -13.81 14.85 9.71
CA HIS A 625 -14.63 13.96 10.54
C HIS A 625 -14.90 12.57 9.97
N LEU A 626 -14.79 12.37 8.66
CA LEU A 626 -15.18 11.10 8.02
C LEU A 626 -14.04 10.41 7.27
N ALA A 627 -13.16 11.16 6.58
CA ALA A 627 -12.26 10.59 5.56
C ALA A 627 -11.32 9.48 6.07
N ALA A 628 -10.84 9.58 7.31
CA ALA A 628 -9.89 8.61 7.87
C ALA A 628 -10.51 7.24 8.21
N SER A 629 -11.83 7.17 8.44
CA SER A 629 -12.46 5.98 9.07
C SER A 629 -13.70 5.48 8.34
N ILE A 630 -14.15 6.14 7.26
CA ILE A 630 -15.44 5.83 6.62
C ILE A 630 -15.52 4.37 6.09
N LEU A 631 -14.44 3.85 5.50
CA LEU A 631 -14.39 2.46 5.01
C LEU A 631 -14.35 1.46 6.16
N GLU A 632 -13.67 1.79 7.26
CA GLU A 632 -13.61 0.95 8.46
C GLU A 632 -15.01 0.79 9.07
N TRP A 633 -15.76 1.89 9.21
CA TRP A 633 -17.13 1.86 9.72
C TRP A 633 -18.06 1.07 8.83
N GLU A 634 -17.94 1.22 7.51
CA GLU A 634 -18.72 0.45 6.55
C GLU A 634 -18.41 -1.05 6.62
N LYS A 635 -17.16 -1.42 6.89
CA LYS A 635 -16.79 -2.82 7.12
C LYS A 635 -17.31 -3.35 8.47
N ALA A 636 -17.25 -2.53 9.51
CA ALA A 636 -17.79 -2.85 10.84
C ALA A 636 -19.33 -2.91 10.85
N GLY A 637 -19.98 -2.25 9.90
CA GLY A 637 -21.44 -2.14 9.82
C GLY A 637 -22.03 -1.14 10.80
N GLU A 638 -21.23 -0.30 11.45
CA GLU A 638 -21.70 0.70 12.42
C GLU A 638 -20.87 1.99 12.33
N VAL A 639 -21.55 3.14 12.37
CA VAL A 639 -20.89 4.44 12.56
C VAL A 639 -20.93 4.79 14.05
N PRO A 640 -19.80 5.20 14.66
CA PRO A 640 -19.78 5.58 16.06
C PRO A 640 -20.80 6.69 16.38
N GLU A 641 -21.54 6.53 17.48
CA GLU A 641 -22.62 7.43 17.86
C GLU A 641 -22.18 8.91 17.97
N HIS A 642 -20.96 9.14 18.45
CA HIS A 642 -20.41 10.50 18.59
C HIS A 642 -20.33 11.27 17.27
N ILE A 643 -20.26 10.59 16.11
CA ILE A 643 -20.24 11.25 14.79
C ILE A 643 -21.57 11.92 14.51
N PHE A 644 -22.69 11.28 14.87
CA PHE A 644 -24.01 11.90 14.76
C PHE A 644 -24.14 13.13 15.66
N ASN A 645 -23.59 13.06 16.88
CA ASN A 645 -23.55 14.20 17.79
C ASN A 645 -22.71 15.35 17.24
N THR A 646 -21.59 15.05 16.56
CA THR A 646 -20.78 16.05 15.85
C THR A 646 -21.58 16.71 14.73
N PHE A 647 -22.28 15.94 13.90
CA PHE A 647 -23.15 16.49 12.86
C PHE A 647 -24.24 17.39 13.45
N SER A 648 -24.88 16.97 14.53
CA SER A 648 -25.87 17.78 15.23
C SER A 648 -25.28 19.09 15.76
N LYS A 649 -24.18 19.01 16.51
CA LYS A 649 -23.50 20.17 17.14
C LYS A 649 -23.11 21.24 16.12
N HIS A 650 -22.72 20.83 14.92
CA HIS A 650 -22.30 21.73 13.85
C HIS A 650 -23.44 22.12 12.89
N ASN A 651 -24.70 21.81 13.23
CA ASN A 651 -25.87 22.02 12.37
C ASN A 651 -25.77 21.32 11.01
N MET A 652 -24.91 20.31 10.89
CA MET A 652 -24.64 19.58 9.65
C MET A 652 -25.66 18.50 9.34
N LEU A 653 -26.70 18.33 10.17
CA LEU A 653 -27.88 17.55 9.80
C LEU A 653 -28.85 18.39 8.92
N ILE A 654 -28.98 19.69 9.23
CA ILE A 654 -29.96 20.62 8.63
C ILE A 654 -29.88 20.73 7.10
N PRO A 655 -28.67 20.78 6.47
CA PRO A 655 -28.56 20.87 5.01
C PRO A 655 -29.18 19.70 4.25
N ASN A 656 -29.58 18.60 4.92
CA ASN A 656 -30.33 17.51 4.30
C ASN A 656 -31.82 17.81 4.07
N LEU A 657 -32.34 18.86 4.69
CA LEU A 657 -33.72 19.28 4.49
C LEU A 657 -33.90 19.88 3.07
N PRO A 658 -35.11 19.81 2.50
CA PRO A 658 -35.39 20.42 1.21
C PRO A 658 -35.09 21.92 1.24
N ALA A 659 -34.40 22.42 0.21
CA ALA A 659 -34.27 23.85 -0.03
C ALA A 659 -35.60 24.44 -0.58
N PRO A 660 -35.88 25.73 -0.33
CA PRO A 660 -35.25 26.56 0.70
C PRO A 660 -35.58 26.01 2.10
N LEU A 661 -34.66 26.23 3.05
CA LEU A 661 -34.78 25.74 4.43
C LEU A 661 -35.98 26.38 5.16
N PRO A 662 -36.50 25.76 6.25
CA PRO A 662 -37.58 26.33 7.06
C PRO A 662 -37.06 27.47 7.96
N VAL A 663 -36.70 28.62 7.35
CA VAL A 663 -36.02 29.76 7.98
C VAL A 663 -36.68 30.23 9.27
N ARG A 664 -38.01 30.37 9.28
CA ARG A 664 -38.74 30.85 10.48
C ARG A 664 -38.57 29.91 11.66
N LEU A 665 -38.62 28.60 11.42
CA LEU A 665 -38.44 27.58 12.44
C LEU A 665 -36.99 27.59 12.94
N LEU A 666 -36.01 27.58 12.03
CA LEU A 666 -34.60 27.61 12.39
C LEU A 666 -34.25 28.85 13.23
N LYS A 667 -34.69 30.04 12.80
CA LYS A 667 -34.47 31.29 13.57
C LYS A 667 -35.17 31.30 14.92
N SER A 668 -36.37 30.70 15.03
CA SER A 668 -37.06 30.56 16.33
C SER A 668 -36.29 29.68 17.33
N MET A 669 -35.39 28.83 16.82
CA MET A 669 -34.51 27.97 17.60
C MET A 669 -33.11 28.57 17.80
N GLY A 670 -32.88 29.82 17.39
CA GLY A 670 -31.57 30.49 17.49
C GLY A 670 -30.56 30.05 16.42
N ILE A 671 -30.99 29.36 15.36
CA ILE A 671 -30.13 28.91 14.26
C ILE A 671 -30.27 29.91 13.12
N HIS A 672 -29.29 30.82 13.01
CA HIS A 672 -29.26 31.88 12.01
C HIS A 672 -28.33 31.58 10.84
N GLU A 673 -27.28 30.79 11.08
CA GLU A 673 -26.22 30.50 10.13
C GLU A 673 -25.82 29.01 10.20
N LEU A 674 -25.32 28.50 9.08
CA LEU A 674 -24.69 27.20 8.93
C LEU A 674 -23.16 27.36 8.94
N LEU A 675 -22.41 26.29 8.62
CA LEU A 675 -20.95 26.36 8.51
C LEU A 675 -20.49 27.54 7.64
N SER A 676 -19.36 28.14 8.04
CA SER A 676 -18.73 29.28 7.38
C SER A 676 -19.62 30.52 7.19
N GLY A 677 -20.62 30.70 8.06
CA GLY A 677 -21.46 31.90 8.11
C GLY A 677 -22.53 31.97 7.02
N LEU A 678 -22.83 30.84 6.35
CA LEU A 678 -23.93 30.80 5.37
C LEU A 678 -25.27 31.00 6.10
N LYS A 679 -25.96 32.09 5.81
CA LYS A 679 -27.27 32.38 6.42
C LYS A 679 -28.30 31.36 5.98
N VAL A 680 -29.17 30.95 6.90
CA VAL A 680 -30.20 29.93 6.60
C VAL A 680 -31.18 30.36 5.50
N GLU A 681 -31.39 31.66 5.31
CA GLU A 681 -32.20 32.23 4.22
C GLU A 681 -31.53 32.21 2.84
N ASP A 682 -30.19 32.15 2.78
CA ASP A 682 -29.43 32.16 1.54
C ASP A 682 -29.17 30.73 1.01
N PHE A 683 -29.55 29.70 1.77
CA PHE A 683 -29.39 28.30 1.39
C PHE A 683 -30.39 27.90 0.30
N ASP A 684 -29.88 27.66 -0.91
CA ASP A 684 -30.65 27.26 -2.09
C ASP A 684 -30.39 25.80 -2.53
N TYR A 685 -30.92 25.41 -3.69
CA TYR A 685 -30.74 24.06 -4.23
C TYR A 685 -29.29 23.76 -4.69
N PHE A 686 -28.48 24.77 -5.00
CA PHE A 686 -27.06 24.56 -5.31
C PHE A 686 -26.24 24.34 -4.05
N HIS A 687 -26.53 25.06 -2.95
CA HIS A 687 -25.95 24.77 -1.64
C HIS A 687 -26.31 23.35 -1.16
N PHE A 688 -27.57 22.93 -1.36
CA PHE A 688 -28.00 21.55 -1.12
C PHE A 688 -27.23 20.52 -1.96
N SER A 689 -27.10 20.79 -3.27
CA SER A 689 -26.38 19.90 -4.19
C SER A 689 -24.90 19.76 -3.80
N ILE A 690 -24.24 20.87 -3.48
CA ILE A 690 -22.84 20.89 -3.01
C ILE A 690 -22.68 20.09 -1.72
N TYR A 691 -23.54 20.32 -0.73
CA TYR A 691 -23.50 19.59 0.52
C TYR A 691 -23.64 18.07 0.29
N THR A 692 -24.61 17.67 -0.53
CA THR A 692 -24.83 16.27 -0.87
C THR A 692 -23.65 15.66 -1.62
N GLN A 693 -23.04 16.40 -2.55
CA GLN A 693 -21.83 15.96 -3.26
C GLN A 693 -20.64 15.81 -2.31
N GLU A 694 -20.38 16.76 -1.43
CA GLU A 694 -19.22 16.67 -0.52
C GLU A 694 -19.36 15.50 0.47
N LEU A 695 -20.57 15.20 0.96
CA LEU A 695 -20.80 13.99 1.78
C LEU A 695 -20.47 12.68 1.04
N HIS A 696 -20.80 12.60 -0.24
CA HIS A 696 -20.58 11.39 -1.05
C HIS A 696 -19.20 11.35 -1.72
N ARG A 697 -18.34 12.35 -1.47
CA ARG A 697 -17.02 12.47 -2.10
C ARG A 697 -16.08 11.32 -1.76
N LEU A 698 -16.29 10.65 -0.64
CA LEU A 698 -15.47 9.52 -0.19
C LEU A 698 -15.87 8.19 -0.83
N GLY A 699 -16.95 8.16 -1.62
CA GLY A 699 -17.37 6.98 -2.38
C GLY A 699 -18.08 5.89 -1.56
N VAL A 700 -18.45 6.17 -0.29
CA VAL A 700 -19.12 5.19 0.57
C VAL A 700 -20.42 5.80 1.10
N GLY A 701 -21.57 5.28 0.67
CA GLY A 701 -22.89 5.86 0.93
C GLY A 701 -23.51 5.43 2.25
N GLY A 702 -23.11 4.28 2.81
CA GLY A 702 -23.67 3.75 4.05
C GLY A 702 -23.56 4.71 5.25
N PRO A 703 -22.34 5.20 5.59
CA PRO A 703 -22.16 6.06 6.75
C PRO A 703 -22.94 7.36 6.64
N ILE A 704 -22.98 7.94 5.44
CA ILE A 704 -23.79 9.13 5.15
C ILE A 704 -25.27 8.84 5.39
N SER A 705 -25.76 7.70 4.89
CA SER A 705 -27.15 7.29 5.07
C SER A 705 -27.51 7.12 6.54
N SER A 706 -26.59 6.60 7.37
CA SER A 706 -26.77 6.44 8.81
C SER A 706 -26.93 7.77 9.59
N LEU A 707 -26.36 8.85 9.06
CA LEU A 707 -26.33 10.17 9.68
C LEU A 707 -27.49 11.05 9.22
N ALA A 708 -27.78 11.03 7.92
CA ALA A 708 -28.53 12.08 7.25
C ALA A 708 -29.92 11.66 6.75
N THR A 709 -30.08 10.41 6.32
CA THR A 709 -31.27 9.96 5.57
C THR A 709 -32.58 10.11 6.36
N GLY A 710 -32.54 9.81 7.66
CA GLY A 710 -33.70 9.95 8.52
C GLY A 710 -34.27 11.37 8.56
N MET A 711 -33.39 12.36 8.72
CA MET A 711 -33.76 13.78 8.66
C MET A 711 -34.22 14.18 7.25
N ALA A 712 -33.51 13.72 6.21
CA ALA A 712 -33.80 14.07 4.84
C ALA A 712 -35.22 13.69 4.39
N TYR A 713 -35.74 12.54 4.84
CA TYR A 713 -37.00 11.98 4.31
C TYR A 713 -38.13 11.91 5.35
N GLY A 714 -37.79 11.70 6.64
CA GLY A 714 -38.78 11.56 7.71
C GLY A 714 -39.38 12.90 8.16
N MET A 715 -38.59 13.98 8.17
CA MET A 715 -39.03 15.30 8.65
C MET A 715 -39.85 16.12 7.65
N PRO A 716 -39.56 16.14 6.33
CA PRO A 716 -40.21 17.09 5.44
C PRO A 716 -41.74 16.98 5.34
N PRO A 717 -42.38 15.79 5.47
CA PRO A 717 -43.83 15.72 5.54
C PRO A 717 -44.41 16.47 6.75
N ILE A 718 -43.72 16.43 7.89
CA ILE A 718 -44.12 17.17 9.12
C ILE A 718 -43.95 18.67 8.90
N ILE A 719 -42.83 19.10 8.31
CA ILE A 719 -42.54 20.50 8.00
C ILE A 719 -43.59 21.08 7.02
N THR A 720 -43.98 20.29 6.02
CA THR A 720 -44.82 20.77 4.91
C THR A 720 -46.31 20.67 5.20
N TYR A 721 -46.75 19.60 5.89
CA TYR A 721 -48.17 19.26 6.06
C TYR A 721 -48.61 19.10 7.53
N GLY A 722 -47.68 19.08 8.48
CA GLY A 722 -48.02 18.98 9.90
C GLY A 722 -48.69 20.25 10.41
N SER A 723 -49.63 20.10 11.35
CA SER A 723 -50.20 21.25 12.07
C SER A 723 -49.12 21.98 12.86
N LYS A 724 -49.39 23.23 13.27
CA LYS A 724 -48.43 24.01 14.06
C LYS A 724 -48.06 23.30 15.36
N GLU A 725 -49.05 22.72 16.03
CA GLU A 725 -48.89 21.96 17.27
C GLU A 725 -48.06 20.69 17.05
N LEU A 726 -48.25 20.01 15.92
CA LEU A 726 -47.44 18.85 15.54
C LEU A 726 -45.98 19.25 15.31
N GLN A 727 -45.77 20.35 14.59
CA GLN A 727 -44.43 20.88 14.32
C GLN A 727 -43.71 21.27 15.62
N GLU A 728 -44.37 21.99 16.52
CA GLU A 728 -43.82 22.42 17.82
C GLU A 728 -43.47 21.23 18.73
N ARG A 729 -44.26 20.14 18.69
CA ARG A 729 -44.02 18.93 19.49
C ARG A 729 -42.81 18.12 19.04
N PHE A 730 -42.59 18.00 17.73
CA PHE A 730 -41.62 17.04 17.17
C PHE A 730 -40.38 17.69 16.59
N LEU A 731 -40.51 18.77 15.80
CA LEU A 731 -39.40 19.31 15.02
C LEU A 731 -38.22 19.84 15.86
N PRO A 732 -38.41 20.52 17.02
CA PRO A 732 -37.28 21.06 17.76
C PRO A 732 -36.25 20.01 18.19
N ALA A 733 -36.71 18.87 18.71
CA ALA A 733 -35.82 17.77 19.13
C ALA A 733 -35.17 17.06 17.94
N LEU A 734 -35.87 16.99 16.80
CA LEU A 734 -35.35 16.39 15.58
C LEU A 734 -34.28 17.27 14.91
N ILE A 735 -34.51 18.58 14.82
CA ILE A 735 -33.56 19.55 14.25
C ILE A 735 -32.28 19.61 15.08
N ARG A 736 -32.39 19.58 16.42
CA ARG A 736 -31.22 19.53 17.33
C ARG A 736 -30.56 18.15 17.40
N GLY A 737 -31.03 17.16 16.64
CA GLY A 737 -30.48 15.79 16.68
C GLY A 737 -30.59 15.11 18.06
N GLU A 738 -31.46 15.58 18.96
CA GLU A 738 -31.72 14.93 20.25
C GLU A 738 -32.54 13.65 20.05
N LYS A 739 -33.32 13.62 18.98
CA LYS A 739 -34.10 12.47 18.54
C LYS A 739 -33.88 12.26 17.04
N ARG A 740 -34.00 11.01 16.61
CA ARG A 740 -33.95 10.58 15.22
C ARG A 740 -35.34 10.22 14.73
N ILE A 741 -35.53 10.39 13.44
CA ILE A 741 -36.76 10.03 12.72
C ILE A 741 -36.39 9.28 11.45
N CYS A 742 -37.28 8.39 11.00
CA CYS A 742 -37.19 7.72 9.72
C CYS A 742 -38.50 7.88 8.93
N ILE A 743 -38.48 7.48 7.65
CA ILE A 743 -39.67 7.38 6.81
C ILE A 743 -40.06 5.90 6.66
N ALA A 744 -41.31 5.56 6.97
CA ALA A 744 -41.78 4.17 7.02
C ALA A 744 -42.98 3.96 6.08
N ILE A 745 -42.71 3.65 4.81
CA ILE A 745 -43.74 3.45 3.78
C ILE A 745 -43.84 1.98 3.40
N THR A 746 -42.74 1.45 2.86
CA THR A 746 -42.65 0.12 2.26
C THR A 746 -42.97 -1.01 3.23
N GLU A 747 -43.62 -2.04 2.70
CA GLU A 747 -44.00 -3.27 3.39
C GLU A 747 -43.42 -4.49 2.66
N PRO A 748 -43.43 -5.68 3.27
CA PRO A 748 -42.97 -6.90 2.61
C PRO A 748 -43.69 -7.19 1.28
N ASP A 749 -45.00 -6.95 1.23
CA ASP A 749 -45.84 -7.22 0.06
C ASP A 749 -46.10 -5.98 -0.83
N ALA A 750 -45.67 -4.79 -0.41
CA ALA A 750 -45.93 -3.53 -1.11
C ALA A 750 -44.72 -2.58 -1.07
N GLY A 751 -43.91 -2.63 -2.15
CA GLY A 751 -42.80 -1.70 -2.41
C GLY A 751 -43.14 -0.66 -3.48
N SER A 752 -43.05 -1.03 -4.75
CA SER A 752 -43.42 -0.16 -5.87
C SER A 752 -44.91 0.18 -5.89
N ASP A 753 -45.76 -0.71 -5.38
CA ASP A 753 -47.21 -0.55 -5.30
C ASP A 753 -47.65 0.05 -3.94
N VAL A 754 -47.17 1.27 -3.66
CA VAL A 754 -47.44 1.98 -2.40
C VAL A 754 -48.95 2.14 -2.12
N ALA A 755 -49.78 2.15 -3.16
CA ALA A 755 -51.24 2.32 -3.01
C ALA A 755 -51.90 1.16 -2.25
N ASN A 756 -51.25 0.00 -2.23
CA ASN A 756 -51.78 -1.24 -1.70
C ASN A 756 -51.08 -1.73 -0.43
N ILE A 757 -50.36 -0.84 0.28
CA ILE A 757 -49.89 -1.14 1.64
C ILE A 757 -51.06 -1.54 2.57
N ILE A 758 -50.83 -2.45 3.51
CA ILE A 758 -51.84 -3.07 4.35
C ILE A 758 -51.70 -2.72 5.84
N THR A 759 -50.62 -2.05 6.28
CA THR A 759 -50.53 -1.55 7.67
C THR A 759 -51.72 -0.65 7.95
N THR A 760 -52.52 -1.00 8.96
CA THR A 760 -53.77 -0.31 9.30
C THR A 760 -53.57 0.66 10.45
N ALA A 761 -54.43 1.68 10.52
CA ALA A 761 -54.57 2.58 11.66
C ALA A 761 -56.06 2.82 11.94
N VAL A 762 -56.60 2.16 12.97
CA VAL A 762 -58.03 2.21 13.29
C VAL A 762 -58.24 3.06 14.54
N LYS A 763 -59.18 4.01 14.51
CA LYS A 763 -59.50 4.82 15.70
C LYS A 763 -59.98 3.91 16.84
N SER A 764 -59.39 4.07 18.01
CA SER A 764 -59.77 3.36 19.23
C SER A 764 -61.20 3.73 19.64
N LYS A 765 -61.81 2.93 20.51
CA LYS A 765 -63.20 3.16 20.97
C LYS A 765 -63.40 4.53 21.61
N CYS A 766 -62.37 5.11 22.24
CA CYS A 766 -62.44 6.44 22.85
C CYS A 766 -62.15 7.59 21.86
N GLY A 767 -61.78 7.28 20.62
CA GLY A 767 -61.49 8.26 19.56
C GLY A 767 -60.21 9.06 19.74
N LYS A 768 -59.42 8.79 20.79
CA LYS A 768 -58.19 9.53 21.13
C LYS A 768 -56.91 8.96 20.50
N PHE A 769 -56.95 7.69 20.09
CA PHE A 769 -55.78 7.01 19.52
C PHE A 769 -56.17 6.33 18.21
N TYR A 770 -55.21 6.21 17.29
CA TYR A 770 -55.16 5.16 16.30
C TYR A 770 -54.48 3.94 16.90
N ILE A 771 -55.04 2.77 16.66
CA ILE A 771 -54.40 1.48 16.91
C ILE A 771 -53.78 1.03 15.60
N VAL A 772 -52.45 0.97 15.57
CA VAL A 772 -51.66 0.67 14.36
C VAL A 772 -51.20 -0.78 14.40
N ASN A 773 -51.50 -1.52 13.33
CA ASN A 773 -51.17 -2.93 13.16
C ASN A 773 -50.60 -3.19 11.76
N GLY A 774 -49.50 -3.92 11.67
CA GLY A 774 -48.87 -4.29 10.41
C GLY A 774 -47.37 -4.40 10.50
N GLU A 775 -46.70 -4.19 9.37
CA GLU A 775 -45.25 -4.36 9.26
C GLU A 775 -44.66 -3.43 8.20
N LYS A 776 -43.43 -2.97 8.45
CA LYS A 776 -42.66 -2.12 7.55
C LYS A 776 -41.30 -2.75 7.28
N LYS A 777 -40.82 -2.63 6.05
CA LYS A 777 -39.56 -3.25 5.60
C LYS A 777 -38.75 -2.26 4.78
N TRP A 778 -37.42 -2.39 4.89
CA TRP A 778 -36.44 -1.52 4.24
C TRP A 778 -36.34 -0.11 4.83
N ILE A 779 -36.61 0.03 6.13
CA ILE A 779 -36.66 1.34 6.79
C ILE A 779 -35.26 1.77 7.22
N THR A 780 -34.63 2.62 6.40
CA THR A 780 -33.32 3.21 6.70
C THR A 780 -33.38 4.05 7.99
N ASN A 781 -32.36 3.95 8.83
CA ASN A 781 -32.26 4.56 10.18
C ASN A 781 -33.26 4.02 11.22
N GLY A 782 -34.14 3.06 10.88
CA GLY A 782 -35.23 2.63 11.76
C GLY A 782 -34.76 2.21 13.15
N VAL A 783 -33.70 1.40 13.23
CA VAL A 783 -33.13 0.87 14.49
C VAL A 783 -32.74 1.94 15.53
N TRP A 784 -32.41 3.16 15.11
CA TRP A 784 -32.04 4.25 16.02
C TRP A 784 -33.15 5.30 16.20
N SER A 785 -34.24 5.21 15.43
CA SER A 785 -35.24 6.26 15.34
C SER A 785 -36.24 6.19 16.49
N GLN A 786 -36.50 7.33 17.15
CA GLN A 786 -37.57 7.45 18.15
C GLN A 786 -38.93 7.63 17.48
N TYR A 787 -38.95 8.12 16.23
CA TYR A 787 -40.18 8.33 15.48
C TYR A 787 -40.07 7.82 14.04
N ALA A 788 -41.20 7.48 13.45
CA ALA A 788 -41.36 7.30 12.02
C ALA A 788 -42.47 8.20 11.50
N THR A 789 -42.23 8.88 10.39
CA THR A 789 -43.32 9.34 9.53
C THR A 789 -43.78 8.14 8.71
N MET A 790 -44.91 7.55 9.11
CA MET A 790 -45.35 6.25 8.66
C MET A 790 -46.61 6.33 7.79
N ALA A 791 -46.58 5.64 6.66
CA ALA A 791 -47.76 5.43 5.83
C ALA A 791 -48.62 4.31 6.41
N VAL A 792 -49.89 4.61 6.64
CA VAL A 792 -50.88 3.68 7.19
C VAL A 792 -52.20 3.80 6.43
N ARG A 793 -53.00 2.74 6.48
CA ARG A 793 -54.35 2.72 5.92
C ARG A 793 -55.36 3.05 7.01
N THR A 794 -55.99 4.21 6.90
CA THR A 794 -57.11 4.64 7.77
C THR A 794 -58.47 4.49 7.09
N GLY A 795 -58.50 4.39 5.75
CA GLY A 795 -59.72 4.27 4.95
C GLY A 795 -59.80 3.01 4.10
N GLY A 796 -60.53 3.10 2.99
CA GLY A 796 -60.75 2.00 2.03
C GLY A 796 -59.52 1.62 1.19
N PRO A 797 -59.68 0.75 0.17
CA PRO A 797 -58.58 0.33 -0.69
C PRO A 797 -58.04 1.46 -1.57
N GLY A 798 -56.81 1.27 -2.08
CA GLY A 798 -56.17 2.20 -3.01
C GLY A 798 -55.63 3.49 -2.37
N PRO A 799 -55.23 4.47 -3.20
CA PRO A 799 -54.44 5.63 -2.77
C PRO A 799 -55.18 6.61 -1.85
N GLY A 800 -56.51 6.69 -1.96
CA GLY A 800 -57.35 7.60 -1.14
C GLY A 800 -57.61 7.08 0.28
N GLY A 801 -57.23 5.84 0.59
CA GLY A 801 -57.36 5.28 1.94
C GLY A 801 -56.11 5.42 2.81
N LEU A 802 -55.05 6.04 2.30
CA LEU A 802 -53.77 6.15 2.98
C LEU A 802 -53.64 7.48 3.73
N SER A 803 -53.01 7.43 4.90
CA SER A 803 -52.69 8.57 5.75
C SER A 803 -51.22 8.50 6.18
N LEU A 804 -50.69 9.62 6.69
CA LEU A 804 -49.37 9.66 7.33
C LEU A 804 -49.53 9.96 8.82
N LEU A 805 -48.86 9.17 9.67
CA LEU A 805 -48.81 9.39 11.12
C LEU A 805 -47.36 9.59 11.58
N VAL A 806 -47.14 10.41 12.60
CA VAL A 806 -45.89 10.37 13.39
C VAL A 806 -46.02 9.27 14.44
N VAL A 807 -45.45 8.10 14.16
CA VAL A 807 -45.52 6.91 15.01
C VAL A 807 -44.29 6.84 15.91
N PRO A 808 -44.43 6.74 17.25
CA PRO A 808 -43.29 6.52 18.13
C PRO A 808 -42.74 5.11 17.95
N LEU A 809 -41.42 4.93 17.99
CA LEU A 809 -40.74 3.66 17.70
C LEU A 809 -39.95 3.14 18.91
N LEU A 810 -38.72 3.63 19.11
CA LEU A 810 -37.79 3.12 20.11
C LEU A 810 -38.42 3.12 21.53
N GLY A 811 -38.41 1.95 22.17
CA GLY A 811 -38.91 1.76 23.54
C GLY A 811 -40.43 1.75 23.69
N GLN A 812 -41.20 1.72 22.60
CA GLN A 812 -42.66 1.66 22.65
C GLN A 812 -43.18 0.23 22.71
N LYS A 813 -44.31 0.05 23.42
CA LYS A 813 -45.02 -1.22 23.49
C LYS A 813 -45.63 -1.57 22.12
N GLY A 814 -45.58 -2.85 21.75
CA GLY A 814 -46.15 -3.32 20.48
C GLY A 814 -45.25 -3.13 19.27
N ILE A 815 -44.00 -2.71 19.45
CA ILE A 815 -43.06 -2.46 18.36
C ILE A 815 -41.83 -3.35 18.50
N THR A 816 -41.55 -4.12 17.47
CA THR A 816 -40.29 -4.87 17.35
C THR A 816 -39.51 -4.37 16.14
N MET A 817 -38.22 -4.07 16.32
CA MET A 817 -37.35 -3.63 15.24
C MET A 817 -36.16 -4.57 15.10
N ARG A 818 -35.89 -5.01 13.87
CA ARG A 818 -34.73 -5.86 13.54
C ARG A 818 -33.96 -5.31 12.36
N ARG A 819 -32.64 -5.29 12.48
CA ARG A 819 -31.76 -4.83 11.40
C ARG A 819 -31.72 -5.84 10.25
N ILE A 820 -31.75 -5.34 9.02
CA ILE A 820 -31.61 -6.10 7.78
C ILE A 820 -30.16 -5.93 7.29
N LYS A 821 -29.47 -7.06 7.06
CA LYS A 821 -28.14 -7.04 6.44
C LYS A 821 -28.30 -6.88 4.92
N THR A 822 -27.63 -5.88 4.36
CA THR A 822 -27.64 -5.56 2.92
C THR A 822 -26.26 -5.85 2.30
N GLY A 823 -26.21 -6.01 0.96
CA GLY A 823 -24.94 -6.27 0.24
C GLY A 823 -23.97 -5.08 0.23
N GLY A 824 -24.51 -3.86 0.31
CA GLY A 824 -23.78 -2.60 0.48
C GLY A 824 -24.59 -1.63 1.36
N GLY A 825 -23.95 -0.59 1.88
CA GLY A 825 -24.56 0.37 2.81
C GLY A 825 -24.85 -0.25 4.18
N SER A 826 -23.99 -1.16 4.65
CA SER A 826 -24.20 -1.98 5.85
C SER A 826 -24.46 -1.12 7.11
N THR A 827 -23.89 0.08 7.15
CA THR A 827 -24.01 1.08 8.21
C THR A 827 -25.32 1.86 8.18
N SER A 828 -26.17 1.71 7.17
CA SER A 828 -27.39 2.54 7.00
C SER A 828 -28.49 2.29 8.05
N GLY A 829 -28.39 1.19 8.80
CA GLY A 829 -29.41 0.78 9.77
C GLY A 829 -30.75 0.45 9.12
N THR A 830 -30.73 -0.22 7.96
CA THR A 830 -31.94 -0.68 7.29
C THR A 830 -32.70 -1.65 8.20
N THR A 831 -33.98 -1.40 8.40
CA THR A 831 -34.76 -2.00 9.50
C THR A 831 -36.05 -2.63 9.00
N TYR A 832 -36.44 -3.73 9.63
CA TYR A 832 -37.79 -4.28 9.61
C TYR A 832 -38.49 -3.88 10.91
N ILE A 833 -39.74 -3.45 10.82
CA ILE A 833 -40.54 -2.97 11.95
C ILE A 833 -41.83 -3.79 11.97
N ASP A 834 -42.08 -4.53 13.06
CA ASP A 834 -43.35 -5.21 13.35
C ASP A 834 -44.17 -4.32 14.31
N LEU A 835 -45.47 -4.18 14.04
CA LEU A 835 -46.40 -3.31 14.78
C LEU A 835 -47.63 -4.12 15.22
N GLU A 836 -47.81 -4.24 16.53
CA GLU A 836 -48.91 -4.98 17.17
C GLU A 836 -49.60 -4.08 18.20
N ASP A 837 -50.84 -3.68 17.91
CA ASP A 837 -51.70 -2.84 18.74
C ASP A 837 -51.02 -1.56 19.26
N VAL A 838 -50.27 -0.89 18.39
CA VAL A 838 -49.51 0.32 18.74
C VAL A 838 -50.47 1.50 18.87
N GLU A 839 -50.55 2.11 20.06
CA GLU A 839 -51.35 3.30 20.32
C GLU A 839 -50.63 4.57 19.82
N VAL A 840 -51.22 5.26 18.86
CA VAL A 840 -50.72 6.53 18.31
C VAL A 840 -51.78 7.61 18.49
N PRO A 841 -51.50 8.74 19.17
CA PRO A 841 -52.49 9.80 19.36
C PRO A 841 -53.06 10.31 18.03
N VAL A 842 -54.37 10.60 17.96
CA VAL A 842 -55.01 11.06 16.71
C VAL A 842 -54.44 12.39 16.21
N GLU A 843 -53.95 13.22 17.12
CA GLU A 843 -53.24 14.47 16.82
C GLU A 843 -51.84 14.26 16.20
N ASN A 844 -51.35 13.02 16.10
CA ASN A 844 -50.12 12.71 15.35
C ASN A 844 -50.36 12.52 13.84
N LEU A 845 -51.60 12.70 13.37
CA LEU A 845 -51.93 12.73 11.95
C LEU A 845 -51.20 13.89 11.25
N VAL A 846 -50.48 13.58 10.18
CA VAL A 846 -49.84 14.56 9.31
C VAL A 846 -50.83 14.91 8.20
N GLY A 847 -51.18 16.19 8.08
CA GLY A 847 -52.16 16.65 7.10
C GLY A 847 -53.57 16.10 7.35
N GLU A 848 -54.30 15.84 6.26
CA GLU A 848 -55.66 15.31 6.30
C GLU A 848 -55.70 13.79 6.14
N GLU A 849 -56.67 13.15 6.81
CA GLU A 849 -56.94 11.72 6.70
C GLU A 849 -57.28 11.35 5.24
N GLY A 850 -56.66 10.30 4.69
CA GLY A 850 -56.82 9.89 3.29
C GLY A 850 -55.95 10.64 2.26
N SER A 851 -55.19 11.66 2.69
CA SER A 851 -54.30 12.43 1.81
C SER A 851 -52.86 11.89 1.74
N GLY A 852 -52.57 10.74 2.36
CA GLY A 852 -51.23 10.16 2.52
C GLY A 852 -50.48 9.98 1.21
N MET A 853 -51.11 9.39 0.19
CA MET A 853 -50.47 9.15 -1.11
C MET A 853 -49.98 10.44 -1.78
N LYS A 854 -50.77 11.51 -1.69
CA LYS A 854 -50.42 12.82 -2.27
C LYS A 854 -49.20 13.42 -1.59
N MET A 855 -49.14 13.34 -0.26
CA MET A 855 -48.00 13.83 0.53
C MET A 855 -46.73 13.01 0.26
N ILE A 856 -46.84 11.68 0.23
CA ILE A 856 -45.73 10.76 -0.08
C ILE A 856 -45.13 11.06 -1.46
N THR A 857 -45.97 11.17 -2.49
CA THR A 857 -45.51 11.37 -3.87
C THR A 857 -44.77 12.71 -4.04
N LYS A 858 -45.24 13.77 -3.35
CA LYS A 858 -44.55 15.07 -3.35
C LYS A 858 -43.22 15.02 -2.60
N ASN A 859 -43.16 14.31 -1.47
CA ASN A 859 -41.94 14.15 -0.67
C ASN A 859 -40.81 13.46 -1.47
N PHE A 860 -41.17 12.48 -2.30
CA PHE A 860 -40.20 11.72 -3.09
C PHE A 860 -39.38 12.55 -4.08
N ASN A 861 -39.81 13.75 -4.48
CA ASN A 861 -39.00 14.57 -5.39
C ASN A 861 -37.69 15.02 -4.74
N HIS A 862 -37.73 15.41 -3.46
CA HIS A 862 -36.52 15.75 -2.68
C HIS A 862 -35.60 14.53 -2.52
N GLU A 863 -36.18 13.39 -2.16
CA GLU A 863 -35.46 12.12 -2.03
C GLU A 863 -34.80 11.68 -3.34
N ARG A 864 -35.48 11.83 -4.48
CA ARG A 864 -34.90 11.47 -5.79
C ARG A 864 -33.75 12.39 -6.16
N LEU A 865 -33.85 13.68 -5.85
CA LEU A 865 -32.77 14.64 -6.09
C LEU A 865 -31.55 14.32 -5.23
N SER A 866 -31.73 14.08 -3.92
CA SER A 866 -30.61 13.74 -3.02
C SER A 866 -29.88 12.48 -3.49
N ILE A 867 -30.62 11.43 -3.86
CA ILE A 867 -30.05 10.19 -4.41
C ILE A 867 -29.29 10.48 -5.71
N ALA A 868 -29.89 11.17 -6.67
CA ALA A 868 -29.26 11.40 -7.97
C ALA A 868 -27.96 12.22 -7.85
N VAL A 869 -27.96 13.25 -6.99
CA VAL A 869 -26.78 14.08 -6.73
C VAL A 869 -25.67 13.29 -6.02
N GLY A 870 -26.00 12.55 -4.95
CA GLY A 870 -25.04 11.73 -4.22
C GLY A 870 -24.41 10.65 -5.09
N VAL A 871 -25.24 9.95 -5.86
CA VAL A 871 -24.81 8.89 -6.80
C VAL A 871 -23.92 9.45 -7.91
N CYS A 872 -24.23 10.63 -8.45
CA CYS A 872 -23.37 11.29 -9.43
C CYS A 872 -21.96 11.54 -8.85
N ARG A 873 -21.85 11.99 -7.59
CA ARG A 873 -20.55 12.12 -6.94
C ARG A 873 -19.85 10.77 -6.76
N THR A 874 -20.54 9.75 -6.26
CA THR A 874 -19.94 8.41 -6.09
C THR A 874 -19.43 7.85 -7.43
N ALA A 875 -20.13 8.11 -8.54
CA ALA A 875 -19.71 7.70 -9.87
C ALA A 875 -18.42 8.40 -10.32
N ARG A 876 -18.22 9.69 -9.96
CA ARG A 876 -16.95 10.39 -10.13
C ARG A 876 -15.80 9.72 -9.37
N VAL A 877 -16.05 9.29 -8.13
CA VAL A 877 -15.05 8.57 -7.32
C VAL A 877 -14.68 7.24 -7.97
N ALA A 878 -15.64 6.46 -8.44
CA ALA A 878 -15.37 5.19 -9.10
C ALA A 878 -14.49 5.37 -10.34
N LEU A 879 -14.88 6.30 -11.23
CA LEU A 879 -14.21 6.48 -12.51
C LEU A 879 -12.82 7.12 -12.37
N SER A 880 -12.67 8.11 -11.49
CA SER A 880 -11.35 8.72 -11.21
C SER A 880 -10.40 7.74 -10.50
N SER A 881 -10.92 6.85 -9.64
CA SER A 881 -10.13 5.76 -9.04
C SER A 881 -9.59 4.82 -10.13
N ALA A 882 -10.45 4.43 -11.08
CA ALA A 882 -10.07 3.62 -12.24
C ALA A 882 -9.02 4.32 -13.11
N PHE A 883 -9.25 5.60 -13.42
CA PHE A 883 -8.35 6.42 -14.23
C PHE A 883 -6.95 6.50 -13.62
N SER A 884 -6.87 6.79 -12.31
CA SER A 884 -5.61 6.86 -11.56
C SER A 884 -4.88 5.52 -11.53
N TYR A 885 -5.61 4.42 -11.41
CA TYR A 885 -5.05 3.07 -11.38
C TYR A 885 -4.43 2.67 -12.73
N VAL A 886 -5.15 2.86 -13.84
CA VAL A 886 -4.68 2.42 -15.17
C VAL A 886 -3.51 3.24 -15.73
N LEU A 887 -3.26 4.43 -15.19
CA LEU A 887 -2.05 5.21 -15.49
C LEU A 887 -0.78 4.60 -14.89
N LYS A 888 -0.90 3.89 -13.76
CA LYS A 888 0.23 3.34 -13.02
C LYS A 888 0.40 1.84 -13.24
N ARG A 889 -0.69 1.13 -13.49
CA ARG A 889 -0.68 -0.32 -13.66
C ARG A 889 -0.14 -0.68 -15.04
N GLU A 890 0.95 -1.45 -15.07
CA GLU A 890 1.53 -1.95 -16.32
C GLU A 890 1.06 -3.37 -16.67
N ALA A 891 0.84 -3.59 -17.97
CA ALA A 891 0.63 -4.90 -18.57
C ALA A 891 1.01 -4.84 -20.06
N PHE A 892 1.50 -5.94 -20.63
CA PHE A 892 1.97 -5.98 -22.02
C PHE A 892 3.05 -4.92 -22.32
N GLY A 893 3.96 -4.69 -21.36
CA GLY A 893 5.11 -3.80 -21.50
C GLY A 893 4.79 -2.30 -21.51
N ALA A 894 3.58 -1.89 -21.11
CA ALA A 894 3.18 -0.48 -21.01
C ALA A 894 2.09 -0.28 -19.93
N PRO A 895 1.83 0.96 -19.50
CA PRO A 895 0.65 1.27 -18.68
C PRO A 895 -0.65 0.78 -19.35
N LEU A 896 -1.63 0.35 -18.56
CA LEU A 896 -2.95 -0.08 -19.06
C LEU A 896 -3.63 1.02 -19.87
N MET A 897 -3.39 2.28 -19.52
CA MET A 897 -3.86 3.45 -20.29
C MET A 897 -3.40 3.43 -21.76
N SER A 898 -2.29 2.77 -22.08
CA SER A 898 -1.80 2.60 -23.47
C SER A 898 -2.69 1.68 -24.30
N GLN A 899 -3.54 0.87 -23.68
CA GLN A 899 -4.44 -0.04 -24.37
C GLN A 899 -5.72 0.67 -24.83
N ALA A 900 -6.07 0.54 -26.12
CA ALA A 900 -7.24 1.21 -26.69
C ALA A 900 -8.56 0.80 -26.02
N VAL A 901 -8.67 -0.48 -25.62
CA VAL A 901 -9.85 -1.01 -24.92
C VAL A 901 -10.08 -0.35 -23.55
N VAL A 902 -9.00 0.01 -22.84
CA VAL A 902 -9.06 0.72 -21.55
C VAL A 902 -9.58 2.14 -21.77
N ARG A 903 -9.00 2.87 -22.73
CA ARG A 903 -9.46 4.22 -23.10
C ARG A 903 -10.92 4.23 -23.56
N ASN A 904 -11.34 3.23 -24.32
CA ASN A 904 -12.74 3.11 -24.76
C ASN A 904 -13.71 2.94 -23.57
N ARG A 905 -13.35 2.09 -22.59
CA ARG A 905 -14.18 1.86 -21.40
C ARG A 905 -14.32 3.14 -20.56
N LEU A 906 -13.20 3.84 -20.33
CA LEU A 906 -13.18 5.13 -19.65
C LEU A 906 -14.00 6.18 -20.39
N ALA A 907 -13.86 6.27 -21.71
CA ALA A 907 -14.59 7.25 -22.52
C ALA A 907 -16.11 7.03 -22.49
N ARG A 908 -16.58 5.78 -22.56
CA ARG A 908 -18.01 5.44 -22.48
C ARG A 908 -18.60 5.81 -21.12
N ALA A 909 -17.96 5.37 -20.02
CA ALA A 909 -18.41 5.70 -18.68
C ALA A 909 -18.33 7.21 -18.39
N GLY A 910 -17.26 7.86 -18.83
CA GLY A 910 -17.04 9.30 -18.66
C GLY A 910 -18.08 10.16 -19.39
N ALA A 911 -18.46 9.79 -20.62
CA ALA A 911 -19.49 10.51 -21.37
C ALA A 911 -20.85 10.47 -20.65
N GLU A 912 -21.21 9.31 -20.11
CA GLU A 912 -22.45 9.12 -19.34
C GLU A 912 -22.43 9.92 -18.02
N LEU A 913 -21.30 9.92 -17.32
CA LEU A 913 -21.09 10.67 -16.09
C LEU A 913 -21.22 12.18 -16.28
N GLU A 914 -20.51 12.75 -17.26
CA GLU A 914 -20.56 14.19 -17.51
C GLU A 914 -21.96 14.62 -18.01
N SER A 915 -22.63 13.78 -18.80
CA SER A 915 -24.01 14.02 -19.23
C SER A 915 -24.98 14.08 -18.05
N LEU A 916 -24.86 13.16 -17.08
CA LEU A 916 -25.65 13.18 -15.86
C LEU A 916 -25.37 14.44 -15.02
N SER A 917 -24.10 14.80 -14.89
CA SER A 917 -23.69 16.00 -14.13
C SER A 917 -24.33 17.26 -14.70
N ALA A 918 -24.26 17.45 -16.03
CA ALA A 918 -24.86 18.60 -16.71
C ALA A 918 -26.39 18.63 -16.57
N TRP A 919 -27.05 17.46 -16.70
CA TRP A 919 -28.50 17.38 -16.53
C TRP A 919 -28.94 17.71 -15.10
N LEU A 920 -28.19 17.24 -14.09
CA LEU A 920 -28.45 17.57 -12.69
C LEU A 920 -28.30 19.07 -12.42
N GLU A 921 -27.23 19.70 -12.90
CA GLU A 921 -27.04 21.15 -12.73
C GLU A 921 -28.18 21.94 -13.40
N GLN A 922 -28.62 21.53 -14.59
CA GLN A 922 -29.77 22.14 -15.26
C GLN A 922 -31.06 21.99 -14.44
N LEU A 923 -31.33 20.81 -13.89
CA LEU A 923 -32.52 20.58 -13.06
C LEU A 923 -32.48 21.39 -11.76
N VAL A 924 -31.34 21.40 -11.08
CA VAL A 924 -31.12 22.21 -9.87
C VAL A 924 -31.32 23.69 -10.18
N TYR A 925 -30.82 24.18 -11.33
CA TYR A 925 -31.07 25.54 -11.78
C TYR A 925 -32.57 25.83 -11.92
N LEU A 926 -33.32 24.97 -12.63
CA LEU A 926 -34.77 25.15 -12.79
C LEU A 926 -35.50 25.17 -11.44
N MET A 927 -35.07 24.37 -10.47
CA MET A 927 -35.64 24.36 -9.11
C MET A 927 -35.38 25.67 -8.34
N THR A 928 -34.34 26.42 -8.67
CA THR A 928 -34.12 27.77 -8.09
C THR A 928 -34.94 28.86 -8.79
N LYS A 929 -35.48 28.60 -9.98
CA LYS A 929 -36.21 29.59 -10.79
C LYS A 929 -37.73 29.40 -10.78
N LEU A 930 -38.20 28.19 -10.52
CA LEU A 930 -39.63 27.87 -10.47
C LEU A 930 -40.15 27.92 -9.04
N GLU A 931 -41.40 28.36 -8.89
CA GLU A 931 -42.13 28.21 -7.64
C GLU A 931 -42.30 26.72 -7.29
N LYS A 932 -42.26 26.38 -6.00
CA LYS A 932 -42.21 24.97 -5.54
C LYS A 932 -43.34 24.10 -6.09
N GLU A 933 -44.57 24.63 -6.15
CA GLU A 933 -45.72 23.88 -6.68
C GLU A 933 -45.65 23.70 -8.20
N GLU A 934 -45.15 24.69 -8.93
CA GLU A 934 -44.91 24.58 -10.37
C GLU A 934 -43.78 23.58 -10.66
N ALA A 935 -42.65 23.68 -9.95
CA ALA A 935 -41.54 22.75 -10.05
C ALA A 935 -41.98 21.29 -9.81
N ASN A 936 -42.82 21.05 -8.79
CA ASN A 936 -43.35 19.72 -8.49
C ASN A 936 -44.19 19.12 -9.63
N VAL A 937 -44.92 19.96 -10.38
CA VAL A 937 -45.72 19.52 -11.52
C VAL A 937 -44.85 19.35 -12.76
N GLU A 938 -44.10 20.39 -13.13
CA GLU A 938 -43.35 20.45 -14.38
C GLU A 938 -42.13 19.53 -14.40
N LEU A 939 -41.42 19.44 -13.27
CA LEU A 939 -40.16 18.70 -13.18
C LEU A 939 -40.34 17.29 -12.62
N GLY A 940 -41.52 16.90 -12.14
CA GLY A 940 -41.74 15.58 -11.52
C GLY A 940 -41.36 14.41 -12.43
N GLY A 941 -41.67 14.49 -13.73
CA GLY A 941 -41.27 13.48 -14.71
C GLY A 941 -39.77 13.48 -15.01
N GLN A 942 -39.16 14.68 -15.09
CA GLN A 942 -37.71 14.82 -15.28
C GLN A 942 -36.91 14.32 -14.07
N MET A 943 -37.41 14.57 -12.86
CA MET A 943 -36.82 14.08 -11.61
C MET A 943 -36.83 12.54 -11.53
N ALA A 944 -37.91 11.91 -12.01
CA ALA A 944 -37.94 10.46 -12.12
C ALA A 944 -36.89 9.94 -13.12
N LEU A 945 -36.77 10.57 -14.29
CA LEU A 945 -35.75 10.18 -15.28
C LEU A 945 -34.33 10.35 -14.76
N VAL A 946 -33.99 11.48 -14.14
CA VAL A 946 -32.61 11.72 -13.68
C VAL A 946 -32.24 10.75 -12.57
N LYS A 947 -33.19 10.37 -11.69
CA LYS A 947 -32.96 9.33 -10.68
C LYS A 947 -32.70 7.96 -11.32
N ALA A 948 -33.50 7.57 -12.31
CA ALA A 948 -33.27 6.31 -13.03
C ALA A 948 -31.92 6.34 -13.76
N LYS A 949 -31.62 7.45 -14.45
CA LYS A 949 -30.36 7.64 -15.17
C LYS A 949 -29.16 7.59 -14.22
N ALA A 950 -29.24 8.19 -13.04
CA ALA A 950 -28.19 8.11 -12.04
C ALA A 950 -27.85 6.65 -11.65
N GLY A 951 -28.87 5.81 -11.46
CA GLY A 951 -28.70 4.36 -11.20
C GLY A 951 -27.97 3.62 -12.33
N LEU A 952 -28.30 3.93 -13.58
CA LEU A 952 -27.62 3.36 -14.76
C LEU A 952 -26.17 3.84 -14.89
N VAL A 953 -25.92 5.13 -14.62
CA VAL A 953 -24.58 5.74 -14.74
C VAL A 953 -23.64 5.21 -13.67
N ILE A 954 -24.06 5.10 -12.41
CA ILE A 954 -23.20 4.51 -11.38
C ILE A 954 -22.90 3.05 -11.66
N ASN A 955 -23.85 2.29 -12.21
CA ASN A 955 -23.61 0.91 -12.62
C ASN A 955 -22.51 0.84 -13.69
N GLU A 956 -22.58 1.68 -14.74
CA GLU A 956 -21.54 1.74 -15.78
C GLU A 956 -20.18 2.18 -15.21
N CYS A 957 -20.14 3.22 -14.37
CA CYS A 957 -18.90 3.72 -13.78
C CYS A 957 -18.26 2.73 -12.78
N ALA A 958 -19.06 2.09 -11.93
CA ALA A 958 -18.58 1.10 -10.98
C ALA A 958 -18.10 -0.18 -11.68
N ASP A 959 -18.84 -0.67 -12.67
CA ASP A 959 -18.42 -1.80 -13.51
C ASP A 959 -17.13 -1.47 -14.28
N CYS A 960 -17.05 -0.26 -14.85
CA CYS A 960 -15.82 0.28 -15.46
C CYS A 960 -14.65 0.16 -14.50
N ALA A 961 -14.81 0.66 -13.28
CA ALA A 961 -13.76 0.65 -12.27
C ALA A 961 -13.34 -0.77 -11.86
N VAL A 962 -14.29 -1.62 -11.46
CA VAL A 962 -14.00 -3.00 -11.03
C VAL A 962 -13.24 -3.78 -12.11
N LEU A 963 -13.70 -3.72 -13.36
CA LEU A 963 -13.06 -4.46 -14.45
C LEU A 963 -11.69 -3.92 -14.83
N LEU A 964 -11.45 -2.61 -14.70
CA LEU A 964 -10.12 -2.03 -14.94
C LEU A 964 -9.12 -2.33 -13.81
N PHE A 965 -9.60 -2.51 -12.57
CA PHE A 965 -8.79 -3.03 -11.47
C PHE A 965 -8.54 -4.55 -11.56
N GLY A 966 -9.25 -5.26 -12.45
CA GLY A 966 -9.11 -6.71 -12.62
C GLY A 966 -9.42 -7.47 -11.34
N GLY A 967 -8.56 -8.43 -10.98
CA GLY A 967 -8.74 -9.22 -9.75
C GLY A 967 -8.81 -8.38 -8.47
N LEU A 968 -8.13 -7.22 -8.42
CA LEU A 968 -8.17 -6.31 -7.26
C LEU A 968 -9.54 -5.64 -7.11
N GLY A 969 -10.25 -5.41 -8.22
CA GLY A 969 -11.59 -4.82 -8.19
C GLY A 969 -12.65 -5.77 -7.61
N TYR A 970 -12.32 -7.04 -7.44
CA TYR A 970 -13.18 -8.07 -6.86
C TYR A 970 -12.91 -8.31 -5.37
N THR A 971 -11.84 -7.72 -4.80
CA THR A 971 -11.45 -7.97 -3.41
C THR A 971 -11.93 -6.88 -2.46
N GLN A 972 -12.52 -7.27 -1.33
CA GLN A 972 -12.93 -6.41 -0.21
C GLN A 972 -11.76 -5.87 0.63
N THR A 973 -10.54 -5.91 0.10
CA THR A 973 -9.31 -5.53 0.81
C THR A 973 -8.26 -5.03 -0.18
N GLY A 974 -7.33 -4.21 0.29
CA GLY A 974 -6.20 -3.75 -0.52
C GLY A 974 -6.61 -2.66 -1.50
N GLN A 975 -5.84 -2.50 -2.59
CA GLN A 975 -5.94 -1.32 -3.45
C GLN A 975 -7.31 -1.14 -4.14
N GLY A 976 -8.06 -2.22 -4.37
CA GLY A 976 -9.37 -2.18 -5.02
C GLY A 976 -10.58 -2.13 -4.07
N GLU A 977 -10.37 -2.09 -2.74
CA GLU A 977 -11.44 -2.14 -1.73
C GLU A 977 -12.53 -1.07 -1.94
N LEU A 978 -12.14 0.15 -2.31
CA LEU A 978 -13.09 1.24 -2.55
C LEU A 978 -13.99 0.99 -3.76
N VAL A 979 -13.42 0.55 -4.90
CA VAL A 979 -14.21 0.34 -6.13
C VAL A 979 -15.12 -0.90 -6.00
N GLU A 980 -14.67 -1.90 -5.24
CA GLU A 980 -15.48 -3.07 -4.87
C GLU A 980 -16.66 -2.66 -3.96
N GLN A 981 -16.42 -1.83 -2.94
CA GLN A 981 -17.48 -1.31 -2.06
C GLN A 981 -18.51 -0.49 -2.85
N ILE A 982 -18.07 0.41 -3.73
CA ILE A 982 -18.96 1.19 -4.60
C ILE A 982 -19.82 0.26 -5.47
N TYR A 983 -19.23 -0.77 -6.04
CA TYR A 983 -19.95 -1.75 -6.86
C TYR A 983 -21.04 -2.49 -6.07
N ARG A 984 -20.75 -2.89 -4.82
CA ARG A 984 -21.74 -3.50 -3.92
C ARG A 984 -22.89 -2.55 -3.53
N GLU A 985 -22.66 -1.24 -3.57
CA GLU A 985 -23.67 -0.23 -3.27
C GLU A 985 -24.57 0.13 -4.46
N VAL A 986 -24.25 -0.29 -5.70
CA VAL A 986 -25.05 0.01 -6.90
C VAL A 986 -26.56 -0.31 -6.73
N PRO A 987 -26.97 -1.46 -6.15
CA PRO A 987 -28.39 -1.73 -5.93
C PRO A 987 -29.09 -0.68 -5.05
N ALA A 988 -28.37 -0.04 -4.12
CA ALA A 988 -28.91 1.03 -3.28
C ALA A 988 -29.20 2.33 -4.04
N ALA A 989 -28.67 2.50 -5.26
CA ALA A 989 -29.05 3.59 -6.16
C ALA A 989 -30.21 3.20 -7.10
N ARG A 990 -30.22 1.95 -7.58
CA ARG A 990 -31.16 1.49 -8.61
C ARG A 990 -32.55 1.16 -8.08
N ILE A 991 -32.66 0.73 -6.82
CA ILE A 991 -33.91 0.20 -6.24
C ILE A 991 -34.71 1.24 -5.43
N PRO A 992 -34.18 1.86 -4.34
CA PRO A 992 -34.95 2.81 -3.51
C PRO A 992 -35.18 4.15 -4.23
N GLY A 993 -36.11 4.97 -3.76
CA GLY A 993 -36.58 6.17 -4.47
C GLY A 993 -37.47 5.87 -5.71
N GLY A 994 -37.78 4.59 -5.91
CA GLY A 994 -38.50 4.01 -7.04
C GLY A 994 -37.54 3.28 -8.00
N SER A 995 -37.82 2.01 -8.33
CA SER A 995 -36.96 1.25 -9.24
C SER A 995 -36.89 1.90 -10.62
N GLU A 996 -35.82 1.63 -11.37
CA GLU A 996 -35.61 2.22 -12.70
C GLU A 996 -36.83 2.08 -13.61
N ASP A 997 -37.40 0.88 -13.73
CA ASP A 997 -38.57 0.64 -14.58
C ASP A 997 -39.78 1.46 -14.14
N VAL A 998 -40.00 1.57 -12.83
CA VAL A 998 -41.09 2.36 -12.25
C VAL A 998 -40.87 3.86 -12.50
N MET A 999 -39.63 4.32 -12.45
CA MET A 999 -39.29 5.72 -12.71
C MET A 999 -39.38 6.09 -14.18
N LEU A 1000 -38.95 5.21 -15.09
CA LEU A 1000 -39.07 5.40 -16.54
C LEU A 1000 -40.54 5.48 -16.94
N ASP A 1001 -41.39 4.59 -16.42
CA ASP A 1001 -42.84 4.63 -16.64
C ASP A 1001 -43.49 5.87 -15.99
N LEU A 1002 -43.17 6.17 -14.73
CA LEU A 1002 -43.69 7.35 -14.02
C LEU A 1002 -43.38 8.63 -14.80
N ALA A 1003 -42.16 8.76 -15.34
CA ALA A 1003 -41.76 9.92 -16.11
C ALA A 1003 -42.69 10.18 -17.29
N VAL A 1004 -42.91 9.15 -18.12
CA VAL A 1004 -43.79 9.26 -19.29
C VAL A 1004 -45.23 9.56 -18.86
N ARG A 1005 -45.75 8.90 -17.83
CA ARG A 1005 -47.09 9.16 -17.29
C ARG A 1005 -47.27 10.60 -16.83
N GLN A 1006 -46.29 11.18 -16.14
CA GLN A 1006 -46.35 12.59 -15.72
C GLN A 1006 -46.31 13.54 -16.90
N MET A 1007 -45.44 13.30 -17.89
CA MET A 1007 -45.37 14.14 -19.09
C MET A 1007 -46.67 14.11 -19.91
N VAL A 1008 -47.27 12.93 -20.08
CA VAL A 1008 -48.57 12.78 -20.74
C VAL A 1008 -49.66 13.55 -19.98
N LYS A 1009 -49.72 13.38 -18.66
CA LYS A 1009 -50.68 14.08 -17.80
C LYS A 1009 -50.54 15.60 -17.94
N ASN A 1010 -49.31 16.12 -17.88
CA ASN A 1010 -49.04 17.55 -17.99
C ASN A 1010 -49.40 18.08 -19.38
N TYR A 1011 -49.03 17.36 -20.45
CA TYR A 1011 -49.39 17.71 -21.82
C TYR A 1011 -50.91 17.80 -22.00
N GLN A 1012 -51.66 16.79 -21.56
CA GLN A 1012 -53.12 16.79 -21.65
C GLN A 1012 -53.75 17.93 -20.84
N ALA A 1013 -53.26 18.19 -19.63
CA ALA A 1013 -53.75 19.28 -18.79
C ALA A 1013 -53.55 20.65 -19.45
N LYS A 1014 -52.36 20.90 -20.02
CA LYS A 1014 -52.04 22.14 -20.73
C LYS A 1014 -52.85 22.31 -22.01
N THR A 1015 -52.99 21.25 -22.81
CA THR A 1015 -53.84 21.25 -24.01
C THR A 1015 -55.30 21.56 -23.66
N LYS A 1016 -55.83 20.98 -22.59
CA LYS A 1016 -57.20 21.27 -22.12
C LYS A 1016 -57.35 22.72 -21.63
N ALA A 1017 -56.34 23.28 -20.96
CA ALA A 1017 -56.34 24.68 -20.54
C ALA A 1017 -56.35 25.63 -21.75
N LEU A 1018 -55.55 25.35 -22.79
CA LEU A 1018 -55.53 26.13 -24.04
C LEU A 1018 -56.86 26.03 -24.80
N GLY A 1019 -57.48 24.85 -24.85
CA GLY A 1019 -58.79 24.65 -25.48
C GLY A 1019 -59.93 25.39 -24.78
N ARG A 1020 -59.82 25.59 -23.45
CA ARG A 1020 -60.78 26.37 -22.65
C ARG A 1020 -60.61 27.89 -22.77
N GLN A 1021 -59.46 28.38 -23.23
CA GLN A 1021 -59.23 29.81 -23.52
C GLN A 1021 -59.75 30.24 -24.90
N LYS A 1022 -60.14 29.28 -25.76
CA LYS A 1022 -60.68 29.53 -27.11
C LYS A 1022 -62.23 29.53 -27.19
N ILE A 1023 -62.91 29.60 -26.04
CA ILE A 1023 -64.36 29.81 -25.88
C ILE A 1023 -64.52 30.96 -24.90
#